data_AF-A0A963ES28-F1
#
_entry.id   AF-A0A963ES28-F1
#
_cell.length_a   1.000
_cell.length_b   1.000
_cell.length_c   1.000
_cell.angle_alpha   90.00
_cell.angle_beta   90.00
_cell.angle_gamma   90.00
#
_symmetry.space_group_name_H-M   'P 1'
#
loop_
_entity.id
_entity.type
_entity.pdbx_description
1 polymer ?
#
loop_
_entity_poly.entity_id
_entity_poly.type
_entity_poly.pdbx_seq_one_letter_code
_entity_poly.pdbx_strand_id
1 'polypeptide(L)'
;MNNKLATSSLIKAATLLLALGVLGACSGGGGNSSPAPDNTAPVEDIDPNLVVIEAGDDFQTRLMEALIEAQPGNIIELPAGEFTLNTGISLDVDNVVIRGQGHTRSILNFGAQESGGESVLVTSNNVVLQDFAVIDPPADGIKYKFSNGVTMRGMRVEWTCGPCSENGAYGIYPVQTENVLIEDSVVIGASDAGIYVGQSDKIIVRRNLASLNVAGIEIENSTNSEVYDNEAVNNTGGILVFDLPNLSREGTRTKVYNNVMRDNNTPNFAPPGSIVGVVPTGTGMLIMAFTDVEVFDNIIENNQSSAIAIVHYDISGRPTDDVNYDGTPRRVYIHDNQIRNNAYQPSDLAAQLGPLFADVGGLPQIFYDGIGEQAGRFAESDRICVAEDPAVKRGILFGANGASTDPAYFDCAHASLPEVVLDTPEEISEGEKPLTDEEIAQICTPDGEGPNFDAVEVTCDTLSAYNLFADPTDPRANANGGIHYEMITPLFTDYAQKYRFVFVPEGKQAAYNSRNTLDFPVGTIIAKTFTMPHDFLNDGAGEEIIETRLLIHRKEGWKALPFIWREDRGDADLALAGGTRAVSWIHSDGSNRSTNYVIPDANSCKTCHSTVRSESGSGVNQETVLIPIGPKARFLNRDNRYEGESVNQLAYMAQQGALAGLPDDLDSIDTVPDWEDTAADLQNRAKGYLDANCAHCHSPGGFASNSGLFMEYWREVDTSYGICKTPVAAGAGSGGLRFDIVPGNADQSITSYRMDSNQPDVRMPEIGRTLIHDEGVALVREWINSLSGQCE
;
A
#
# COMPACT_ATOMS: atom_id res chain seq x y z
N MET A 1 13.31 42.14 63.49
CA MET A 1 11.90 42.13 63.07
C MET A 1 11.68 40.77 62.41
N ASN A 2 11.37 39.69 63.15
CA ASN A 2 10.13 39.39 63.90
C ASN A 2 8.93 39.26 62.93
N ASN A 3 8.20 38.14 62.87
CA ASN A 3 8.38 36.87 63.60
C ASN A 3 7.75 35.67 62.85
N LYS A 4 8.15 34.44 63.19
CA LYS A 4 7.53 33.19 62.71
C LYS A 4 6.20 32.89 63.41
N LEU A 5 5.35 32.06 62.79
CA LEU A 5 4.78 30.88 63.47
C LEU A 5 4.41 29.77 62.45
N ALA A 6 3.78 28.67 62.89
CA ALA A 6 3.93 27.36 62.26
C ALA A 6 2.78 26.35 62.55
N THR A 7 2.97 25.10 62.12
CA THR A 7 2.31 23.82 62.51
C THR A 7 0.90 23.52 61.95
N SER A 8 0.46 22.25 61.81
CA SER A 8 1.12 20.98 61.41
C SER A 8 0.07 19.87 61.20
N SER A 9 0.41 18.87 60.38
CA SER A 9 -0.30 17.61 60.05
C SER A 9 -0.86 16.78 61.22
N LEU A 10 -1.89 15.91 60.99
CA LEU A 10 -1.84 14.42 61.13
C LEU A 10 -3.19 13.65 61.28
N ILE A 11 -3.20 12.43 60.69
CA ILE A 11 -3.87 11.16 61.10
C ILE A 11 -5.29 10.79 60.64
N LYS A 12 -5.39 9.49 60.27
CA LYS A 12 -6.54 8.69 59.81
C LYS A 12 -7.38 8.16 60.98
N ALA A 13 -8.66 7.82 60.74
CA ALA A 13 -9.26 6.47 60.98
C ALA A 13 -10.78 6.48 61.35
N ALA A 14 -11.57 5.88 60.46
CA ALA A 14 -12.59 4.84 60.67
C ALA A 14 -13.67 4.88 61.80
N THR A 15 -14.90 4.56 61.34
CA THR A 15 -15.95 3.70 61.95
C THR A 15 -16.98 4.21 63.00
N LEU A 16 -18.23 4.32 62.51
CA LEU A 16 -19.43 3.51 62.90
C LEU A 16 -20.45 4.02 63.96
N LEU A 17 -21.72 3.67 63.66
CA LEU A 17 -22.95 3.58 64.49
C LEU A 17 -23.83 4.82 64.79
N LEU A 18 -24.97 4.85 64.07
CA LEU A 18 -26.37 4.92 64.53
C LEU A 18 -26.83 6.01 65.52
N ALA A 19 -27.89 6.73 65.11
CA ALA A 19 -29.13 6.83 65.91
C ALA A 19 -30.38 7.14 65.05
N LEU A 20 -31.52 6.68 65.57
CA LEU A 20 -32.94 6.86 65.19
C LEU A 20 -33.28 8.28 64.66
N GLY A 21 -34.31 8.51 63.84
CA GLY A 21 -35.49 7.69 63.51
C GLY A 21 -36.78 8.41 63.92
N VAL A 22 -37.69 8.69 62.97
CA VAL A 22 -39.04 9.26 63.22
C VAL A 22 -40.10 8.53 62.40
N LEU A 23 -41.28 8.37 63.00
CA LEU A 23 -42.38 7.54 62.49
C LEU A 23 -43.13 8.16 61.29
N GLY A 24 -43.66 7.28 60.44
CA GLY A 24 -44.73 7.60 59.48
C GLY A 24 -45.46 6.31 59.10
N ALA A 25 -46.52 5.96 59.84
CA ALA A 25 -47.29 4.74 59.61
C ALA A 25 -48.65 5.05 58.94
N CYS A 26 -49.01 4.29 57.92
CA CYS A 26 -50.40 4.04 57.51
C CYS A 26 -50.54 2.65 56.87
N SER A 27 -51.63 1.96 57.21
CA SER A 27 -52.12 0.65 56.76
C SER A 27 -52.01 0.35 55.25
N GLY A 28 -52.02 -0.91 54.77
CA GLY A 28 -52.13 -2.24 55.39
C GLY A 28 -52.00 -3.31 54.28
N GLY A 29 -51.51 -4.53 54.53
CA GLY A 29 -52.36 -5.62 55.03
C GLY A 29 -52.73 -6.61 53.91
N GLY A 30 -51.83 -7.55 53.59
CA GLY A 30 -52.06 -8.61 52.59
C GLY A 30 -50.76 -9.32 52.23
N GLY A 31 -50.54 -10.52 52.77
CA GLY A 31 -49.29 -11.25 52.57
C GLY A 31 -49.24 -12.01 51.25
N ASN A 32 -48.07 -12.00 50.60
CA ASN A 32 -47.67 -13.03 49.65
C ASN A 32 -46.15 -13.24 49.77
N SER A 33 -45.71 -14.47 49.56
CA SER A 33 -44.32 -14.89 49.76
C SER A 33 -43.36 -14.30 48.72
N SER A 34 -42.33 -13.58 49.17
CA SER A 34 -41.16 -13.28 48.35
C SER A 34 -40.27 -14.53 48.20
N PRO A 35 -39.84 -14.91 46.99
CA PRO A 35 -38.76 -15.88 46.83
C PRO A 35 -37.41 -15.30 47.28
N ALA A 36 -36.40 -16.16 47.43
CA ALA A 36 -35.04 -15.75 47.76
C ALA A 36 -34.43 -14.81 46.70
N PRO A 37 -33.45 -13.95 47.05
CA PRO A 37 -32.78 -13.11 46.07
C PRO A 37 -32.05 -13.99 45.06
N ASP A 38 -32.30 -13.73 43.78
CA ASP A 38 -31.63 -14.40 42.68
C ASP A 38 -30.21 -13.84 42.54
N ASN A 39 -29.21 -14.71 42.69
CA ASN A 39 -27.80 -14.37 42.54
C ASN A 39 -27.37 -14.61 41.10
N THR A 40 -28.01 -13.89 40.17
CA THR A 40 -27.55 -13.75 38.79
C THR A 40 -27.11 -12.30 38.59
N ALA A 41 -25.80 -12.08 38.65
CA ALA A 41 -25.24 -10.91 37.97
C ALA A 41 -25.61 -11.02 36.49
N PRO A 42 -25.86 -9.91 35.78
CA PRO A 42 -25.96 -9.97 34.33
C PRO A 42 -24.68 -10.60 33.79
N VAL A 43 -24.82 -11.64 32.97
CA VAL A 43 -23.78 -11.95 31.99
C VAL A 43 -23.73 -10.72 31.09
N GLU A 44 -22.56 -10.08 30.97
CA GLU A 44 -22.40 -9.03 29.97
C GLU A 44 -22.65 -9.67 28.60
N ASP A 45 -23.57 -9.09 27.81
CA ASP A 45 -23.70 -9.44 26.39
C ASP A 45 -22.37 -9.06 25.74
N ILE A 46 -21.51 -10.05 25.53
CA ILE A 46 -20.30 -9.91 24.73
C ILE A 46 -20.80 -9.68 23.30
N ASP A 47 -20.52 -8.50 22.75
CA ASP A 47 -20.76 -8.20 21.35
C ASP A 47 -20.01 -9.25 20.52
N PRO A 48 -20.69 -10.14 19.78
CA PRO A 48 -20.06 -11.25 19.06
C PRO A 48 -19.13 -10.78 17.94
N ASN A 49 -19.21 -9.50 17.56
CA ASN A 49 -18.35 -8.89 16.57
C ASN A 49 -17.11 -8.21 17.18
N LEU A 50 -17.01 -8.08 18.50
CA LEU A 50 -15.91 -7.38 19.17
C LEU A 50 -14.73 -8.33 19.45
N VAL A 51 -13.61 -8.10 18.77
CA VAL A 51 -12.34 -8.80 18.97
C VAL A 51 -11.39 -7.88 19.73
N VAL A 52 -11.21 -8.12 21.03
CA VAL A 52 -10.29 -7.34 21.87
C VAL A 52 -8.88 -7.92 21.80
N ILE A 53 -7.89 -7.11 21.41
CA ILE A 53 -6.49 -7.55 21.36
C ILE A 53 -5.85 -7.40 22.74
N GLU A 54 -5.41 -8.51 23.33
CA GLU A 54 -4.75 -8.50 24.63
C GLU A 54 -3.31 -7.95 24.54
N ALA A 55 -2.98 -7.04 25.45
CA ALA A 55 -1.64 -6.45 25.57
C ALA A 55 -0.64 -7.43 26.21
N GLY A 56 0.64 -7.31 25.85
CA GLY A 56 1.74 -8.11 26.43
C GLY A 56 2.67 -8.67 25.37
N ASP A 57 3.46 -9.66 25.75
CA ASP A 57 4.29 -10.44 24.82
C ASP A 57 3.40 -11.04 23.71
N ASP A 58 3.94 -11.19 22.50
CA ASP A 58 3.23 -11.66 21.28
C ASP A 58 2.03 -10.79 20.82
N PHE A 59 1.98 -9.50 21.20
CA PHE A 59 0.93 -8.57 20.76
C PHE A 59 0.78 -8.50 19.23
N GLN A 60 1.90 -8.40 18.50
CA GLN A 60 1.88 -8.33 17.03
C GLN A 60 1.20 -9.56 16.42
N THR A 61 1.56 -10.76 16.90
CA THR A 61 1.00 -12.03 16.43
C THR A 61 -0.53 -12.04 16.60
N ARG A 62 -1.03 -11.72 17.81
CA ARG A 62 -2.47 -11.65 18.09
C ARG A 62 -3.20 -10.63 17.22
N LEU A 63 -2.58 -9.47 16.96
CA LEU A 63 -3.15 -8.45 16.08
C LEU A 63 -3.21 -8.95 14.63
N MET A 64 -2.14 -9.56 14.12
CA MET A 64 -2.11 -10.08 12.75
C MET A 64 -3.09 -11.24 12.56
N GLU A 65 -3.18 -12.18 13.50
CA GLU A 65 -4.16 -13.27 13.49
C GLU A 65 -5.60 -12.71 13.42
N ALA A 66 -5.95 -11.79 14.34
CA ALA A 66 -7.26 -11.16 14.35
C ALA A 66 -7.60 -10.40 13.06
N LEU A 67 -6.63 -9.79 12.37
CA LEU A 67 -6.82 -9.11 11.09
C LEU A 67 -6.99 -10.06 9.90
N ILE A 68 -6.43 -11.27 9.98
CA ILE A 68 -6.48 -12.27 8.91
C ILE A 68 -7.72 -13.17 9.04
N GLU A 69 -8.18 -13.37 10.27
CA GLU A 69 -9.36 -14.16 10.65
C GLU A 69 -10.64 -13.32 10.75
N ALA A 70 -10.52 -11.98 10.71
CA ALA A 70 -11.62 -11.04 10.73
C ALA A 70 -12.77 -11.44 9.79
N GLN A 71 -13.99 -11.17 10.22
CA GLN A 71 -15.22 -11.36 9.45
C GLN A 71 -15.92 -10.03 9.23
N PRO A 72 -16.73 -9.87 8.16
CA PRO A 72 -17.51 -8.64 7.95
C PRO A 72 -18.33 -8.24 9.18
N GLY A 73 -18.33 -6.95 9.49
CA GLY A 73 -18.94 -6.39 10.69
C GLY A 73 -18.12 -6.50 11.98
N ASN A 74 -16.91 -7.10 11.95
CA ASN A 74 -16.03 -7.18 13.13
C ASN A 74 -15.46 -5.81 13.55
N ILE A 75 -15.28 -5.66 14.86
CA ILE A 75 -14.59 -4.54 15.49
C ILE A 75 -13.36 -5.07 16.21
N ILE A 76 -12.17 -4.77 15.70
CA ILE A 76 -10.89 -5.10 16.33
C ILE A 76 -10.49 -3.94 17.25
N GLU A 77 -10.46 -4.18 18.55
CA GLU A 77 -10.13 -3.17 19.56
C GLU A 77 -8.68 -3.29 20.03
N LEU A 78 -7.89 -2.26 19.75
CA LEU A 78 -6.51 -2.13 20.22
C LEU A 78 -6.50 -1.63 21.68
N PRO A 79 -5.69 -2.25 22.55
CA PRO A 79 -5.54 -1.85 23.94
C PRO A 79 -4.75 -0.54 24.06
N ALA A 80 -4.76 0.07 25.25
CA ALA A 80 -3.87 1.18 25.55
C ALA A 80 -2.44 0.67 25.83
N GLY A 81 -1.46 1.24 25.14
CA GLY A 81 -0.06 0.90 25.21
C GLY A 81 0.72 1.43 24.00
N GLU A 82 2.04 1.29 24.06
CA GLU A 82 2.91 1.40 22.90
C GLU A 82 3.45 0.01 22.59
N PHE A 83 3.28 -0.42 21.34
CA PHE A 83 3.60 -1.77 20.90
C PHE A 83 4.60 -1.68 19.75
N THR A 84 5.77 -2.29 19.91
CA THR A 84 6.77 -2.36 18.83
C THR A 84 6.42 -3.48 17.87
N LEU A 85 6.35 -3.16 16.57
CA LEU A 85 6.12 -4.10 15.48
C LEU A 85 7.38 -4.17 14.60
N ASN A 86 7.70 -5.38 14.13
CA ASN A 86 8.81 -5.67 13.23
C ASN A 86 8.38 -6.06 11.80
N THR A 87 7.08 -6.05 11.53
CA THR A 87 6.49 -6.18 10.19
C THR A 87 5.24 -5.31 10.08
N GLY A 88 4.85 -4.97 8.85
CA GLY A 88 3.60 -4.25 8.59
C GLY A 88 2.38 -5.11 8.88
N ILE A 89 1.24 -4.48 9.20
CA ILE A 89 -0.05 -5.15 9.36
C ILE A 89 -0.95 -4.88 8.15
N SER A 90 -1.86 -5.81 7.84
CA SER A 90 -2.77 -5.61 6.70
C SER A 90 -4.14 -6.24 6.89
N LEU A 91 -5.15 -5.60 6.28
CA LEU A 91 -6.57 -5.96 6.37
C LEU A 91 -7.20 -6.00 4.98
N ASP A 92 -7.82 -7.15 4.68
CA ASP A 92 -8.47 -7.43 3.40
C ASP A 92 -9.77 -8.23 3.65
N VAL A 93 -10.60 -7.67 4.52
CA VAL A 93 -11.94 -8.14 4.87
C VAL A 93 -12.83 -6.92 4.97
N ASP A 94 -13.87 -6.88 4.14
CA ASP A 94 -14.77 -5.73 4.04
C ASP A 94 -15.55 -5.51 5.35
N ASN A 95 -15.91 -4.25 5.64
CA ASN A 95 -16.77 -3.86 6.76
C ASN A 95 -16.16 -4.11 8.16
N VAL A 96 -14.83 -4.03 8.28
CA VAL A 96 -14.11 -4.18 9.55
C VAL A 96 -13.73 -2.81 10.12
N VAL A 97 -13.91 -2.65 11.44
CA VAL A 97 -13.46 -1.47 12.19
C VAL A 97 -12.24 -1.82 13.03
N ILE A 98 -11.10 -1.15 12.83
CA ILE A 98 -9.98 -1.19 13.77
C ILE A 98 -10.03 0.08 14.62
N ARG A 99 -10.28 -0.07 15.92
CA ARG A 99 -10.36 1.06 16.86
C ARG A 99 -9.34 0.96 17.99
N GLY A 100 -8.66 2.05 18.30
CA GLY A 100 -7.85 2.15 19.52
C GLY A 100 -8.55 2.92 20.64
N GLN A 101 -7.82 3.16 21.72
CA GLN A 101 -8.25 3.97 22.85
C GLN A 101 -7.96 5.47 22.64
N GLY A 102 -7.69 5.91 21.43
CA GLY A 102 -7.24 7.26 21.06
C GLY A 102 -5.75 7.27 20.69
N HIS A 103 -5.37 8.08 19.71
CA HIS A 103 -4.00 8.16 19.14
C HIS A 103 -2.87 8.59 20.11
N THR A 104 -3.22 8.96 21.35
CA THR A 104 -2.28 9.24 22.45
C THR A 104 -2.18 8.10 23.47
N ARG A 105 -2.99 7.05 23.31
CA ARG A 105 -3.12 5.92 24.23
C ARG A 105 -2.87 4.57 23.56
N SER A 106 -3.27 4.37 22.31
CA SER A 106 -2.96 3.17 21.51
C SER A 106 -1.96 3.55 20.41
N ILE A 107 -0.74 3.02 20.49
CA ILE A 107 0.37 3.39 19.61
C ILE A 107 1.01 2.12 19.06
N LEU A 108 1.06 2.01 17.73
CA LEU A 108 1.79 1.00 16.98
C LEU A 108 3.10 1.64 16.51
N ASN A 109 4.23 1.12 16.97
CA ASN A 109 5.57 1.65 16.70
C ASN A 109 6.30 0.71 15.73
N PHE A 110 6.54 1.17 14.51
CA PHE A 110 7.13 0.41 13.42
C PHE A 110 8.63 0.69 13.22
N GLY A 111 9.29 1.39 14.15
CA GLY A 111 10.72 1.68 14.10
C GLY A 111 11.64 0.43 14.16
N ALA A 112 11.06 -0.77 14.28
CA ALA A 112 11.75 -2.06 14.17
C ALA A 112 11.32 -2.87 12.92
N GLN A 113 10.55 -2.30 11.99
CA GLN A 113 10.02 -3.01 10.81
C GLN A 113 11.13 -3.40 9.82
N GLU A 114 11.27 -4.70 9.56
CA GLU A 114 12.35 -5.26 8.71
C GLU A 114 11.92 -5.57 7.27
N SER A 115 10.61 -5.52 6.95
CA SER A 115 10.04 -5.85 5.64
C SER A 115 8.71 -5.14 5.35
N GLY A 116 8.34 -5.03 4.07
CA GLY A 116 7.13 -4.33 3.58
C GLY A 116 7.37 -2.85 3.24
N GLY A 117 6.62 -2.33 2.26
CA GLY A 117 6.66 -0.92 1.83
C GLY A 117 5.70 0.00 2.61
N GLU A 118 4.87 -0.60 3.46
CA GLU A 118 3.86 0.07 4.28
C GLU A 118 3.83 -0.52 5.70
N SER A 119 3.43 0.27 6.70
CA SER A 119 3.22 -0.22 8.07
C SER A 119 1.78 -0.67 8.33
N VAL A 120 0.78 -0.03 7.71
CA VAL A 120 -0.63 -0.47 7.74
C VAL A 120 -1.19 -0.44 6.31
N LEU A 121 -1.59 -1.59 5.78
CA LEU A 121 -2.17 -1.71 4.43
C LEU A 121 -3.62 -2.23 4.47
N VAL A 122 -4.54 -1.51 3.85
CA VAL A 122 -5.93 -1.93 3.67
C VAL A 122 -6.26 -2.04 2.18
N THR A 123 -6.81 -3.19 1.77
CA THR A 123 -7.24 -3.47 0.39
C THR A 123 -8.72 -3.87 0.25
N SER A 124 -9.48 -3.69 1.33
CA SER A 124 -10.89 -4.06 1.48
C SER A 124 -11.81 -2.84 1.59
N ASN A 125 -13.11 -3.05 1.42
CA ASN A 125 -14.14 -2.01 1.41
C ASN A 125 -14.73 -1.72 2.79
N ASN A 126 -15.34 -0.54 2.96
CA ASN A 126 -16.06 -0.13 4.17
C ASN A 126 -15.24 -0.23 5.48
N VAL A 127 -13.92 -0.16 5.38
CA VAL A 127 -13.01 -0.25 6.53
C VAL A 127 -12.88 1.10 7.23
N VAL A 128 -12.90 1.05 8.57
CA VAL A 128 -12.69 2.21 9.44
C VAL A 128 -11.44 1.98 10.29
N LEU A 129 -10.43 2.83 10.13
CA LEU A 129 -9.35 2.98 11.10
C LEU A 129 -9.68 4.17 11.99
N GLN A 130 -9.72 3.98 13.30
CA GLN A 130 -9.96 5.09 14.22
C GLN A 130 -9.21 5.03 15.54
N ASP A 131 -8.88 6.20 16.09
CA ASP A 131 -8.43 6.36 17.47
C ASP A 131 -7.13 5.58 17.81
N PHE A 132 -6.16 5.46 16.90
CA PHE A 132 -4.81 4.96 17.23
C PHE A 132 -3.70 5.71 16.47
N ALA A 133 -2.45 5.46 16.87
CA ALA A 133 -1.26 6.02 16.22
C ALA A 133 -0.41 4.95 15.54
N VAL A 134 0.23 5.35 14.44
CA VAL A 134 1.31 4.67 13.74
C VAL A 134 2.53 5.57 13.85
N ILE A 135 3.62 5.11 14.45
CA ILE A 135 4.85 5.91 14.61
C ILE A 135 6.07 5.21 14.04
N ASP A 136 7.00 6.02 13.54
CA ASP A 136 8.27 5.61 12.92
C ASP A 136 8.14 4.49 11.85
N PRO A 137 7.19 4.57 10.89
CA PRO A 137 7.15 3.65 9.77
C PRO A 137 8.40 3.84 8.87
N PRO A 138 9.06 2.77 8.38
CA PRO A 138 10.25 2.90 7.55
C PRO A 138 9.96 3.41 6.13
N ALA A 139 8.70 3.29 5.71
CA ALA A 139 8.17 3.75 4.43
C ALA A 139 6.74 4.29 4.67
N ASP A 140 5.73 3.94 3.89
CA ASP A 140 4.40 4.54 4.04
C ASP A 140 3.73 4.16 5.38
N GLY A 141 3.07 5.11 6.04
CA GLY A 141 2.44 4.90 7.34
C GLY A 141 1.16 4.07 7.27
N ILE A 142 0.10 4.64 6.69
CA ILE A 142 -1.22 4.01 6.52
C ILE A 142 -1.64 4.14 5.06
N LYS A 143 -1.76 3.02 4.36
CA LYS A 143 -2.15 2.96 2.95
C LYS A 143 -3.48 2.26 2.76
N TYR A 144 -4.36 2.89 1.99
CA TYR A 144 -5.55 2.26 1.44
C TYR A 144 -5.36 2.12 -0.07
N LYS A 145 -5.67 0.96 -0.63
CA LYS A 145 -5.50 0.73 -2.06
C LYS A 145 -6.56 -0.19 -2.64
N PHE A 146 -7.18 0.24 -3.75
CA PHE A 146 -8.28 -0.49 -4.41
C PHE A 146 -9.52 -0.71 -3.53
N SER A 147 -9.72 0.18 -2.56
CA SER A 147 -10.84 0.15 -1.61
C SER A 147 -11.97 1.11 -2.01
N ASN A 148 -13.18 0.82 -1.55
CA ASN A 148 -14.32 1.74 -1.56
C ASN A 148 -14.88 1.92 -0.13
N GLY A 149 -15.24 3.14 0.27
CA GLY A 149 -15.81 3.40 1.60
C GLY A 149 -14.75 3.45 2.70
N VAL A 150 -13.76 4.32 2.54
CA VAL A 150 -12.52 4.34 3.32
C VAL A 150 -12.56 5.44 4.39
N THR A 151 -12.48 5.07 5.67
CA THR A 151 -12.49 6.05 6.78
C THR A 151 -11.22 5.98 7.64
N MET A 152 -10.60 7.15 7.86
CA MET A 152 -9.58 7.37 8.90
C MET A 152 -10.04 8.49 9.83
N ARG A 153 -10.23 8.19 11.11
CA ARG A 153 -10.76 9.15 12.11
C ARG A 153 -9.91 9.20 13.38
N GLY A 154 -9.48 10.38 13.81
CA GLY A 154 -8.75 10.51 15.07
C GLY A 154 -7.40 9.78 15.06
N MET A 155 -6.78 9.64 13.89
CA MET A 155 -5.51 8.94 13.68
C MET A 155 -4.31 9.84 13.99
N ARG A 156 -3.16 9.24 14.31
CA ARG A 156 -1.87 9.94 14.25
C ARG A 156 -0.85 9.14 13.46
N VAL A 157 -0.18 9.77 12.50
CA VAL A 157 1.01 9.23 11.85
C VAL A 157 2.19 10.16 12.12
N GLU A 158 3.29 9.66 12.68
CA GLU A 158 4.40 10.52 13.14
C GLU A 158 5.77 9.85 12.96
N TRP A 159 6.69 10.57 12.31
CA TRP A 159 8.12 10.28 12.36
C TRP A 159 8.77 11.09 13.48
N THR A 160 9.27 10.41 14.50
CA THR A 160 9.73 11.04 15.75
C THR A 160 11.07 11.76 15.62
N CYS A 161 11.79 11.60 14.49
CA CYS A 161 12.96 12.42 14.16
C CYS A 161 12.61 13.89 13.83
N GLY A 162 11.33 14.19 13.54
CA GLY A 162 10.90 15.45 12.90
C GLY A 162 11.14 15.43 11.39
N PRO A 163 11.41 16.57 10.74
CA PRO A 163 11.82 16.61 9.33
C PRO A 163 13.19 15.95 9.12
N CYS A 164 13.21 14.68 8.69
CA CYS A 164 14.45 14.02 8.23
C CYS A 164 14.24 13.29 6.90
N SER A 165 15.28 13.29 6.06
CA SER A 165 15.24 12.73 4.69
C SER A 165 15.14 11.20 4.65
N GLU A 166 15.40 10.56 5.79
CA GLU A 166 15.24 9.12 6.02
C GLU A 166 13.78 8.73 6.35
N ASN A 167 12.85 9.68 6.44
CA ASN A 167 11.44 9.38 6.68
C ASN A 167 10.76 8.78 5.45
N GLY A 168 9.74 7.97 5.71
CA GLY A 168 8.84 7.46 4.67
C GLY A 168 8.07 8.57 3.95
N ALA A 169 7.61 8.23 2.75
CA ALA A 169 7.03 9.20 1.82
C ALA A 169 5.66 9.70 2.30
N TYR A 170 4.71 8.79 2.54
CA TYR A 170 3.31 9.15 2.77
C TYR A 170 2.81 8.74 4.15
N GLY A 171 2.18 9.67 4.87
CA GLY A 171 1.66 9.41 6.22
C GLY A 171 0.30 8.68 6.20
N ILE A 172 -0.74 9.39 5.75
CA ILE A 172 -2.06 8.81 5.44
C ILE A 172 -2.20 8.81 3.91
N TYR A 173 -2.41 7.64 3.31
CA TYR A 173 -2.22 7.37 1.88
C TYR A 173 -3.32 6.48 1.25
N PRO A 174 -4.57 6.95 1.14
CA PRO A 174 -5.50 6.39 0.16
C PRO A 174 -5.05 6.67 -1.28
N VAL A 175 -5.01 5.62 -2.10
CA VAL A 175 -4.66 5.68 -3.52
C VAL A 175 -5.49 4.71 -4.35
N GLN A 176 -5.94 5.11 -5.55
CA GLN A 176 -6.84 4.31 -6.38
C GLN A 176 -8.06 3.81 -5.57
N THR A 177 -8.70 4.73 -4.85
CA THR A 177 -9.76 4.49 -3.85
C THR A 177 -11.02 5.30 -4.20
N GLU A 178 -12.20 4.87 -3.76
CA GLU A 178 -13.45 5.66 -3.85
C GLU A 178 -14.08 5.88 -2.45
N ASN A 179 -14.82 6.97 -2.28
CA ASN A 179 -15.52 7.34 -1.04
C ASN A 179 -14.56 7.45 0.16
N VAL A 180 -13.64 8.41 0.10
CA VAL A 180 -12.57 8.65 1.07
C VAL A 180 -12.99 9.69 2.11
N LEU A 181 -12.93 9.33 3.40
CA LEU A 181 -13.08 10.24 4.53
C LEU A 181 -11.85 10.22 5.44
N ILE A 182 -11.10 11.32 5.48
CA ILE A 182 -9.99 11.54 6.42
C ILE A 182 -10.38 12.69 7.35
N GLU A 183 -10.60 12.39 8.64
CA GLU A 183 -11.00 13.42 9.61
C GLU A 183 -10.36 13.34 10.99
N ASP A 184 -10.31 14.49 11.66
CA ASP A 184 -9.85 14.66 13.05
C ASP A 184 -8.44 14.09 13.34
N SER A 185 -7.60 13.94 12.30
CA SER A 185 -6.35 13.19 12.35
C SER A 185 -5.10 14.10 12.30
N VAL A 186 -3.96 13.56 12.71
CA VAL A 186 -2.69 14.29 12.83
C VAL A 186 -1.60 13.59 12.02
N VAL A 187 -0.85 14.32 11.18
CA VAL A 187 0.33 13.78 10.49
C VAL A 187 1.55 14.69 10.64
N ILE A 188 2.68 14.08 11.02
CA ILE A 188 3.92 14.78 11.36
C ILE A 188 5.15 14.12 10.72
N GLY A 189 5.88 14.85 9.87
CA GLY A 189 7.25 14.50 9.45
C GLY A 189 7.41 13.76 8.12
N ALA A 190 6.35 13.51 7.34
CA ALA A 190 6.43 12.78 6.08
C ALA A 190 7.40 13.43 5.07
N SER A 191 8.25 12.63 4.42
CA SER A 191 9.24 13.14 3.46
C SER A 191 8.66 13.47 2.08
N ASP A 192 7.44 13.03 1.79
CA ASP A 192 6.67 13.43 0.63
C ASP A 192 5.41 14.20 1.09
N ALA A 193 4.30 13.50 1.39
CA ALA A 193 3.05 14.15 1.82
C ALA A 193 2.50 13.57 3.13
N GLY A 194 2.11 14.46 4.05
CA GLY A 194 1.51 14.07 5.33
C GLY A 194 0.17 13.36 5.12
N ILE A 195 -0.78 14.04 4.48
CA ILE A 195 -2.01 13.42 3.98
C ILE A 195 -1.95 13.47 2.46
N TYR A 196 -1.90 12.30 1.82
CA TYR A 196 -1.91 12.15 0.37
C TYR A 196 -3.20 11.45 -0.06
N VAL A 197 -3.88 11.97 -1.08
CA VAL A 197 -4.98 11.27 -1.74
C VAL A 197 -4.74 11.29 -3.25
N GLY A 198 -4.41 10.13 -3.82
CA GLY A 198 -4.02 10.00 -5.24
C GLY A 198 -4.94 9.12 -6.06
N GLN A 199 -5.11 9.44 -7.34
CA GLN A 199 -5.87 8.63 -8.32
C GLN A 199 -7.27 8.19 -7.85
N SER A 200 -7.92 8.94 -6.96
CA SER A 200 -9.13 8.54 -6.20
C SER A 200 -10.36 9.37 -6.58
N ASP A 201 -11.55 8.97 -6.12
CA ASP A 201 -12.81 9.72 -6.33
C ASP A 201 -13.65 9.87 -5.05
N LYS A 202 -14.46 10.94 -4.98
CA LYS A 202 -15.31 11.32 -3.84
C LYS A 202 -14.52 11.38 -2.53
N ILE A 203 -13.80 12.49 -2.34
CA ILE A 203 -12.80 12.65 -1.28
C ILE A 203 -13.20 13.78 -0.35
N ILE A 204 -13.16 13.52 0.97
CA ILE A 204 -13.33 14.52 2.03
C ILE A 204 -12.14 14.44 2.99
N VAL A 205 -11.36 15.51 3.07
CA VAL A 205 -10.24 15.67 4.01
C VAL A 205 -10.55 16.86 4.93
N ARG A 206 -10.88 16.59 6.20
CA ARG A 206 -11.35 17.67 7.11
C ARG A 206 -10.89 17.62 8.56
N ARG A 207 -10.70 18.79 9.18
CA ARG A 207 -10.32 18.92 10.61
C ARG A 207 -9.02 18.21 10.99
N ASN A 208 -8.10 18.07 10.04
CA ASN A 208 -6.81 17.41 10.26
C ASN A 208 -5.69 18.44 10.56
N LEU A 209 -4.66 18.01 11.27
CA LEU A 209 -3.41 18.74 11.48
C LEU A 209 -2.29 18.07 10.69
N ALA A 210 -1.78 18.72 9.65
CA ALA A 210 -0.61 18.29 8.90
C ALA A 210 0.55 19.26 9.17
N SER A 211 1.63 18.77 9.78
CA SER A 211 2.78 19.62 10.11
C SER A 211 4.13 18.97 9.91
N LEU A 212 5.18 19.78 9.67
CA LEU A 212 6.56 19.32 9.54
C LEU A 212 6.80 18.31 8.38
N ASN A 213 5.86 18.18 7.44
CA ASN A 213 5.99 17.37 6.23
C ASN A 213 6.62 18.18 5.09
N VAL A 214 6.92 17.55 3.94
CA VAL A 214 7.19 18.33 2.71
C VAL A 214 5.89 18.94 2.19
N ALA A 215 4.94 18.14 1.71
CA ALA A 215 3.56 18.56 1.48
C ALA A 215 2.70 18.28 2.73
N GLY A 216 1.95 19.26 3.21
CA GLY A 216 1.02 19.06 4.32
C GLY A 216 -0.15 18.15 3.93
N ILE A 217 -0.93 18.59 2.94
CA ILE A 217 -2.01 17.82 2.32
C ILE A 217 -1.82 17.85 0.80
N GLU A 218 -1.98 16.71 0.14
CA GLU A 218 -1.84 16.55 -1.31
C GLU A 218 -3.06 15.84 -1.91
N ILE A 219 -3.59 16.40 -2.99
CA ILE A 219 -4.63 15.80 -3.84
C ILE A 219 -4.02 15.63 -5.24
N GLU A 220 -3.78 14.38 -5.64
CA GLU A 220 -3.09 14.00 -6.88
C GLU A 220 -4.02 13.24 -7.82
N ASN A 221 -4.08 13.61 -9.12
CA ASN A 221 -4.79 12.88 -10.18
C ASN A 221 -6.20 12.38 -9.79
N SER A 222 -6.92 13.14 -8.97
CA SER A 222 -8.13 12.71 -8.25
C SER A 222 -9.34 13.55 -8.62
N THR A 223 -10.54 12.97 -8.48
CA THR A 223 -11.79 13.63 -8.83
C THR A 223 -12.70 13.87 -7.63
N ASN A 224 -13.53 14.92 -7.68
CA ASN A 224 -14.51 15.24 -6.63
C ASN A 224 -13.90 15.32 -5.22
N SER A 225 -13.05 16.32 -4.94
CA SER A 225 -12.39 16.48 -3.64
C SER A 225 -12.85 17.72 -2.87
N GLU A 226 -13.06 17.58 -1.55
CA GLU A 226 -13.17 18.70 -0.61
C GLU A 226 -12.13 18.61 0.50
N VAL A 227 -11.32 19.67 0.62
CA VAL A 227 -10.29 19.82 1.65
C VAL A 227 -10.66 21.03 2.52
N TYR A 228 -11.14 20.81 3.75
CA TYR A 228 -11.64 21.91 4.59
C TYR A 228 -11.45 21.79 6.09
N ASP A 229 -11.46 22.94 6.79
CA ASP A 229 -11.23 23.04 8.24
C ASP A 229 -9.87 22.42 8.71
N ASN A 230 -8.89 22.20 7.83
CA ASN A 230 -7.59 21.63 8.19
C ASN A 230 -6.55 22.69 8.58
N GLU A 231 -5.59 22.32 9.41
CA GLU A 231 -4.40 23.10 9.72
C GLU A 231 -3.16 22.48 9.03
N ALA A 232 -2.69 23.10 7.95
CA ALA A 232 -1.44 22.76 7.26
C ALA A 232 -0.35 23.75 7.67
N VAL A 233 0.47 23.38 8.66
CA VAL A 233 1.39 24.32 9.34
C VAL A 233 2.83 23.82 9.48
N ASN A 234 3.81 24.69 9.27
CA ASN A 234 5.24 24.35 9.33
C ASN A 234 5.68 23.20 8.37
N ASN A 235 4.99 22.99 7.26
CA ASN A 235 5.44 22.09 6.18
C ASN A 235 6.44 22.81 5.25
N THR A 236 6.86 22.19 4.14
CA THR A 236 7.55 22.91 3.04
C THR A 236 6.54 23.62 2.14
N GLY A 237 5.46 22.91 1.79
CA GLY A 237 4.25 23.40 1.13
C GLY A 237 3.01 23.03 1.94
N GLY A 238 2.05 23.94 2.07
CA GLY A 238 0.84 23.73 2.88
C GLY A 238 -0.12 22.72 2.26
N ILE A 239 -0.84 23.12 1.20
CA ILE A 239 -1.79 22.25 0.47
C ILE A 239 -1.45 22.22 -1.02
N LEU A 240 -1.35 21.03 -1.60
CA LEU A 240 -0.97 20.79 -2.99
C LEU A 240 -2.13 20.11 -3.72
N VAL A 241 -2.45 20.59 -4.93
CA VAL A 241 -3.48 20.01 -5.80
C VAL A 241 -2.89 19.93 -7.20
N PHE A 242 -2.55 18.74 -7.69
CA PHE A 242 -1.89 18.62 -8.99
C PHE A 242 -2.13 17.31 -9.73
N ASP A 243 -1.86 17.36 -11.04
CA ASP A 243 -1.82 16.18 -11.89
C ASP A 243 -0.39 15.89 -12.35
N LEU A 244 -0.12 14.61 -12.62
CA LEU A 244 1.10 14.08 -13.22
C LEU A 244 0.76 13.24 -14.48
N PRO A 245 1.67 13.18 -15.47
CA PRO A 245 1.50 12.36 -16.67
C PRO A 245 1.69 10.85 -16.41
N ASN A 246 1.31 10.02 -17.38
CA ASN A 246 1.51 8.57 -17.39
C ASN A 246 0.80 7.82 -16.24
N LEU A 247 -0.33 8.34 -15.76
CA LEU A 247 -1.13 7.79 -14.67
C LEU A 247 -2.53 7.33 -15.11
N SER A 248 -3.22 6.62 -14.21
CA SER A 248 -4.49 5.94 -14.51
C SER A 248 -5.72 6.86 -14.58
N ARG A 249 -5.59 8.12 -14.13
CA ARG A 249 -6.68 9.10 -13.98
C ARG A 249 -6.13 10.53 -14.15
N GLU A 250 -6.95 11.45 -14.64
CA GLU A 250 -6.72 12.90 -14.61
C GLU A 250 -7.58 13.55 -13.53
N GLY A 251 -7.11 14.63 -12.91
CA GLY A 251 -7.78 15.28 -11.80
C GLY A 251 -8.80 16.34 -12.24
N THR A 252 -9.92 16.43 -11.51
CA THR A 252 -10.90 17.49 -11.71
C THR A 252 -11.86 17.68 -10.53
N ARG A 253 -12.25 18.94 -10.28
CA ARG A 253 -13.20 19.38 -9.24
C ARG A 253 -12.67 19.18 -7.83
N THR A 254 -11.84 20.12 -7.39
CA THR A 254 -11.29 20.19 -6.03
C THR A 254 -11.65 21.51 -5.36
N LYS A 255 -12.29 21.46 -4.20
CA LYS A 255 -12.59 22.61 -3.34
C LYS A 255 -11.62 22.64 -2.16
N VAL A 256 -11.00 23.78 -1.90
CA VAL A 256 -10.08 23.99 -0.76
C VAL A 256 -10.54 25.21 0.02
N TYR A 257 -11.16 25.00 1.19
CA TYR A 257 -11.80 26.09 1.93
C TYR A 257 -11.73 25.99 3.46
N ASN A 258 -11.85 27.12 4.17
CA ASN A 258 -11.73 27.20 5.64
C ASN A 258 -10.41 26.64 6.24
N ASN A 259 -9.38 26.35 5.43
CA ASN A 259 -8.13 25.81 5.94
C ASN A 259 -7.21 26.91 6.49
N VAL A 260 -6.26 26.52 7.34
CA VAL A 260 -5.18 27.37 7.84
C VAL A 260 -3.86 26.88 7.24
N MET A 261 -3.27 27.66 6.34
CA MET A 261 -1.98 27.40 5.69
C MET A 261 -0.94 28.38 6.24
N ARG A 262 -0.27 28.02 7.36
CA ARG A 262 0.56 28.96 8.14
C ARG A 262 1.99 28.50 8.33
N ASP A 263 2.94 29.43 8.22
CA ASP A 263 4.35 29.25 8.58
C ASP A 263 5.02 28.05 7.85
N ASN A 264 4.53 27.66 6.65
CA ASN A 264 5.04 26.51 5.88
C ASN A 264 6.42 26.80 5.26
N ASN A 265 7.42 26.87 6.14
CA ASN A 265 8.77 27.35 5.91
C ASN A 265 9.85 26.32 6.27
N THR A 266 9.45 25.05 6.49
CA THR A 266 10.41 23.96 6.71
C THR A 266 11.18 23.72 5.40
N PRO A 267 12.51 23.64 5.41
CA PRO A 267 13.29 23.38 4.20
C PRO A 267 12.88 22.06 3.56
N ASN A 268 12.75 22.03 2.23
CA ASN A 268 12.41 20.81 1.50
C ASN A 268 13.42 19.68 1.81
N PHE A 269 12.91 18.54 2.26
CA PHE A 269 13.69 17.37 2.66
C PHE A 269 13.29 16.09 1.90
N ALA A 270 12.55 16.22 0.80
CA ALA A 270 12.10 15.10 0.00
C ALA A 270 13.28 14.39 -0.70
N PRO A 271 13.18 13.06 -0.96
CA PRO A 271 14.17 12.34 -1.74
C PRO A 271 14.42 12.99 -3.11
N PRO A 272 15.69 13.19 -3.52
CA PRO A 272 16.02 13.75 -4.83
C PRO A 272 15.38 12.94 -5.96
N GLY A 273 14.64 13.61 -6.84
CA GLY A 273 13.92 12.94 -7.95
C GLY A 273 12.41 12.77 -7.72
N SER A 274 11.91 12.90 -6.48
CA SER A 274 10.47 13.09 -6.19
C SER A 274 9.93 14.37 -6.85
N ILE A 275 8.63 14.41 -7.20
CA ILE A 275 8.04 15.64 -7.76
C ILE A 275 7.95 16.74 -6.71
N VAL A 276 7.59 16.42 -5.46
CA VAL A 276 7.53 17.39 -4.37
C VAL A 276 8.90 17.95 -4.00
N GLY A 277 10.01 17.28 -4.37
CA GLY A 277 11.37 17.79 -4.23
C GLY A 277 11.69 19.05 -5.05
N VAL A 278 10.81 19.51 -5.94
CA VAL A 278 10.92 20.84 -6.59
C VAL A 278 9.97 21.90 -6.01
N VAL A 279 9.13 21.54 -5.03
CA VAL A 279 8.22 22.48 -4.34
C VAL A 279 9.06 23.48 -3.52
N PRO A 280 8.94 24.80 -3.76
CA PRO A 280 9.70 25.79 -3.02
C PRO A 280 9.31 25.83 -1.54
N THR A 281 10.33 25.90 -0.67
CA THR A 281 10.15 26.25 0.74
C THR A 281 9.37 27.56 0.86
N GLY A 282 8.37 27.60 1.73
CA GLY A 282 7.54 28.79 1.91
C GLY A 282 6.26 28.81 1.06
N THR A 283 5.79 27.68 0.54
CA THR A 283 4.60 27.66 -0.33
C THR A 283 3.33 27.48 0.49
N GLY A 284 2.38 28.41 0.42
CA GLY A 284 1.07 28.26 1.07
C GLY A 284 0.24 27.17 0.41
N MET A 285 -0.03 27.36 -0.89
CA MET A 285 -0.75 26.41 -1.75
C MET A 285 -0.09 26.30 -3.13
N LEU A 286 -0.11 25.11 -3.72
CA LEU A 286 0.27 24.85 -5.12
C LEU A 286 -0.89 24.23 -5.89
N ILE A 287 -1.16 24.76 -7.08
CA ILE A 287 -2.04 24.18 -8.09
C ILE A 287 -1.18 23.94 -9.34
N MET A 288 -0.97 22.68 -9.75
CA MET A 288 -0.15 22.35 -10.93
C MET A 288 -0.89 21.43 -11.89
N ALA A 289 -1.00 21.81 -13.17
CA ALA A 289 -1.72 21.08 -14.23
C ALA A 289 -3.22 20.77 -13.99
N PHE A 290 -3.72 20.94 -12.78
CA PHE A 290 -5.07 20.57 -12.37
C PHE A 290 -6.15 21.51 -12.92
N THR A 291 -7.36 20.97 -13.11
CA THR A 291 -8.50 21.71 -13.67
C THR A 291 -9.73 21.67 -12.76
N ASP A 292 -10.52 22.75 -12.77
CA ASP A 292 -11.69 22.96 -11.90
C ASP A 292 -11.32 22.97 -10.41
N VAL A 293 -10.72 24.08 -9.95
CA VAL A 293 -10.28 24.27 -8.55
C VAL A 293 -10.90 25.53 -7.95
N GLU A 294 -11.53 25.40 -6.79
CA GLU A 294 -12.15 26.52 -6.06
C GLU A 294 -11.47 26.70 -4.69
N VAL A 295 -10.97 27.90 -4.39
CA VAL A 295 -10.17 28.20 -3.20
C VAL A 295 -10.73 29.42 -2.46
N PHE A 296 -11.33 29.21 -1.28
CA PHE A 296 -12.07 30.27 -0.58
C PHE A 296 -12.08 30.18 0.94
N ASP A 297 -12.30 31.31 1.62
CA ASP A 297 -12.37 31.42 3.09
C ASP A 297 -11.13 30.89 3.87
N ASN A 298 -10.01 30.57 3.21
CA ASN A 298 -8.79 30.06 3.86
C ASN A 298 -8.00 31.20 4.55
N ILE A 299 -7.26 30.86 5.60
CA ILE A 299 -6.25 31.74 6.21
C ILE A 299 -4.87 31.29 5.70
N ILE A 300 -4.23 32.10 4.86
CA ILE A 300 -2.92 31.80 4.27
C ILE A 300 -1.93 32.86 4.72
N GLU A 301 -1.04 32.55 5.67
CA GLU A 301 -0.17 33.56 6.26
C GLU A 301 1.24 33.09 6.67
N ASN A 302 2.20 34.04 6.64
CA ASN A 302 3.60 33.86 7.04
C ASN A 302 4.41 32.83 6.22
N ASN A 303 4.02 32.53 4.98
CA ASN A 303 4.77 31.63 4.12
C ASN A 303 5.86 32.43 3.34
N GLN A 304 7.11 31.95 3.32
CA GLN A 304 8.27 32.67 2.76
C GLN A 304 8.14 32.97 1.26
N SER A 305 7.52 32.06 0.51
CA SER A 305 7.22 32.13 -0.93
C SER A 305 5.72 32.44 -1.14
N SER A 306 5.16 32.13 -2.31
CA SER A 306 3.77 32.49 -2.65
C SER A 306 2.73 31.95 -1.67
N ALA A 307 1.65 32.72 -1.46
CA ALA A 307 0.46 32.24 -0.77
C ALA A 307 -0.25 31.17 -1.61
N ILE A 308 -0.42 31.42 -2.92
CA ILE A 308 -0.95 30.46 -3.89
C ILE A 308 -0.09 30.55 -5.17
N ALA A 309 0.43 29.42 -5.62
CA ALA A 309 1.12 29.28 -6.89
C ALA A 309 0.28 28.41 -7.84
N ILE A 310 0.10 28.86 -9.07
CA ILE A 310 -0.65 28.19 -10.14
C ILE A 310 0.33 27.99 -11.29
N VAL A 311 0.60 26.74 -11.69
CA VAL A 311 1.68 26.45 -12.64
C VAL A 311 1.34 25.33 -13.62
N HIS A 312 1.98 25.40 -14.78
CA HIS A 312 2.02 24.35 -15.77
C HIS A 312 3.05 23.29 -15.38
N TYR A 313 2.80 22.02 -15.70
CA TYR A 313 3.70 20.91 -15.40
C TYR A 313 5.16 21.16 -15.84
N ASP A 314 5.36 21.68 -17.05
CA ASP A 314 6.66 22.09 -17.63
C ASP A 314 7.53 22.96 -16.72
N ILE A 315 6.96 23.72 -15.76
CA ILE A 315 7.77 24.52 -14.83
C ILE A 315 8.67 23.65 -13.93
N SER A 316 8.30 22.37 -13.74
CA SER A 316 9.10 21.37 -13.02
C SER A 316 10.41 21.02 -13.74
N GLY A 317 10.54 21.38 -15.03
CA GLY A 317 11.68 21.02 -15.88
C GLY A 317 11.71 19.53 -16.26
N ARG A 318 10.64 18.77 -16.01
CA ARG A 318 10.55 17.35 -16.35
C ARG A 318 9.91 17.16 -17.73
N PRO A 319 10.50 16.35 -18.63
CA PRO A 319 9.82 15.96 -19.87
C PRO A 319 8.66 15.00 -19.57
N THR A 320 7.76 14.86 -20.55
CA THR A 320 6.75 13.80 -20.59
C THR A 320 6.62 13.29 -22.03
N ASP A 321 6.38 11.99 -22.18
CA ASP A 321 6.03 11.33 -23.43
C ASP A 321 4.53 10.96 -23.51
N ASP A 322 3.76 11.26 -22.47
CA ASP A 322 2.30 11.09 -22.47
C ASP A 322 1.66 12.07 -23.44
N VAL A 323 1.17 11.54 -24.57
CA VAL A 323 0.55 12.31 -25.66
C VAL A 323 -0.88 12.77 -25.34
N ASN A 324 -1.48 12.28 -24.26
CA ASN A 324 -2.85 12.65 -23.86
C ASN A 324 -2.84 13.66 -22.70
N TYR A 325 -1.79 13.65 -21.87
CA TYR A 325 -1.66 14.52 -20.71
C TYR A 325 -1.68 16.02 -21.04
N ASP A 326 -2.52 16.75 -20.32
CA ASP A 326 -2.64 18.21 -20.43
C ASP A 326 -2.03 18.89 -19.20
N GLY A 327 -0.76 19.30 -19.31
CA GLY A 327 -0.04 19.97 -18.23
C GLY A 327 -0.54 21.37 -17.84
N THR A 328 -1.62 21.88 -18.43
CA THR A 328 -2.10 23.26 -18.26
C THR A 328 -3.22 23.39 -17.21
N PRO A 329 -3.01 24.17 -16.12
CA PRO A 329 -4.07 24.44 -15.15
C PRO A 329 -5.16 25.35 -15.74
N ARG A 330 -6.43 25.02 -15.51
CA ARG A 330 -7.60 25.79 -16.00
C ARG A 330 -8.71 25.84 -14.98
N ARG A 331 -9.64 26.78 -15.15
CA ARG A 331 -10.87 26.89 -14.33
C ARG A 331 -10.58 26.96 -12.83
N VAL A 332 -9.59 27.77 -12.48
CA VAL A 332 -9.22 28.04 -11.08
C VAL A 332 -9.92 29.31 -10.63
N TYR A 333 -10.61 29.26 -9.50
CA TYR A 333 -11.28 30.40 -8.87
C TYR A 333 -10.79 30.59 -7.43
N ILE A 334 -10.24 31.76 -7.14
CA ILE A 334 -9.70 32.14 -5.83
C ILE A 334 -10.46 33.37 -5.34
N HIS A 335 -11.10 33.30 -4.18
CA HIS A 335 -11.89 34.42 -3.63
C HIS A 335 -12.03 34.35 -2.10
N ASP A 336 -12.28 35.51 -1.47
CA ASP A 336 -12.59 35.62 -0.04
C ASP A 336 -11.54 35.05 0.95
N ASN A 337 -10.28 34.85 0.53
CA ASN A 337 -9.22 34.31 1.40
C ASN A 337 -8.54 35.40 2.26
N GLN A 338 -8.15 35.05 3.47
CA GLN A 338 -7.38 35.90 4.38
C GLN A 338 -5.87 35.74 4.15
N ILE A 339 -5.35 36.42 3.13
CA ILE A 339 -3.94 36.29 2.70
C ILE A 339 -3.06 37.38 3.34
N ARG A 340 -2.09 37.01 4.18
CA ARG A 340 -1.23 37.96 4.93
C ARG A 340 0.24 37.56 4.98
N ASN A 341 1.15 38.53 4.85
CA ASN A 341 2.60 38.31 5.10
C ASN A 341 3.19 37.09 4.35
N ASN A 342 2.88 36.94 3.07
CA ASN A 342 3.46 35.90 2.21
C ASN A 342 4.43 36.51 1.18
N ALA A 343 5.25 35.68 0.55
CA ALA A 343 6.24 36.05 -0.48
C ALA A 343 7.31 37.07 -0.01
N TYR A 344 7.62 37.08 1.28
CA TYR A 344 8.55 38.04 1.89
C TYR A 344 10.03 37.63 1.80
N GLN A 345 10.32 36.33 1.60
CA GLN A 345 11.68 35.81 1.47
C GLN A 345 11.69 34.50 0.65
N PRO A 346 11.35 34.54 -0.66
CA PRO A 346 11.25 33.31 -1.45
C PRO A 346 12.57 32.51 -1.51
N SER A 347 12.45 31.18 -1.47
CA SER A 347 13.58 30.23 -1.60
C SER A 347 13.51 29.44 -2.91
N ASP A 348 14.55 28.65 -3.18
CA ASP A 348 14.56 27.56 -4.16
C ASP A 348 14.17 28.05 -5.58
N LEU A 349 13.23 27.38 -6.27
CA LEU A 349 12.75 27.84 -7.58
C LEU A 349 12.03 29.21 -7.48
N ALA A 350 11.32 29.50 -6.39
CA ALA A 350 10.63 30.77 -6.21
C ALA A 350 11.59 31.96 -6.07
N ALA A 351 12.79 31.75 -5.51
CA ALA A 351 13.87 32.74 -5.48
C ALA A 351 14.39 33.11 -6.88
N GLN A 352 14.32 32.18 -7.84
CA GLN A 352 14.73 32.41 -9.23
C GLN A 352 13.66 33.20 -10.02
N LEU A 353 12.38 33.03 -9.66
CA LEU A 353 11.25 33.74 -10.27
C LEU A 353 11.09 35.18 -9.73
N GLY A 354 11.38 35.41 -8.45
CA GLY A 354 11.24 36.73 -7.80
C GLY A 354 11.84 37.93 -8.56
N PRO A 355 13.07 37.84 -9.12
CA PRO A 355 13.68 38.90 -9.94
C PRO A 355 12.89 39.28 -11.20
N LEU A 356 12.09 38.38 -11.75
CA LEU A 356 11.24 38.65 -12.93
C LEU A 356 10.05 39.55 -12.58
N PHE A 357 9.76 39.69 -11.29
CA PHE A 357 8.77 40.61 -10.70
C PHE A 357 9.44 41.77 -9.92
N ALA A 358 10.70 42.12 -10.22
CA ALA A 358 11.40 43.19 -9.50
C ALA A 358 10.67 44.54 -9.55
N ASP A 359 10.11 44.92 -10.70
CA ASP A 359 9.40 46.20 -10.92
C ASP A 359 8.12 46.35 -10.09
N VAL A 360 7.60 45.26 -9.53
CA VAL A 360 6.37 45.21 -8.70
C VAL A 360 6.68 44.85 -7.24
N GLY A 361 7.97 44.80 -6.88
CA GLY A 361 8.46 44.57 -5.53
C GLY A 361 8.63 43.11 -5.14
N GLY A 362 9.00 42.24 -6.09
CA GLY A 362 9.27 40.82 -5.86
C GLY A 362 8.09 39.91 -6.21
N LEU A 363 8.23 38.62 -5.88
CA LEU A 363 7.23 37.58 -6.14
C LEU A 363 5.84 38.00 -5.62
N PRO A 364 4.77 37.90 -6.41
CA PRO A 364 3.42 38.21 -5.94
C PRO A 364 2.92 37.14 -4.94
N GLN A 365 1.93 37.50 -4.13
CA GLN A 365 1.34 36.57 -3.16
C GLN A 365 0.50 35.50 -3.86
N ILE A 366 -0.18 35.86 -4.95
CA ILE A 366 -0.82 34.91 -5.87
C ILE A 366 -0.07 34.95 -7.20
N PHE A 367 0.42 33.81 -7.65
CA PHE A 367 1.27 33.68 -8.83
C PHE A 367 0.64 32.71 -9.83
N TYR A 368 0.55 33.10 -11.10
CA TYR A 368 0.31 32.19 -12.22
C TYR A 368 1.52 32.21 -13.16
N ASP A 369 2.02 31.05 -13.59
CA ASP A 369 3.16 31.04 -14.50
C ASP A 369 2.83 31.54 -15.91
N GLY A 370 1.61 31.33 -16.40
CA GLY A 370 1.16 31.73 -17.73
C GLY A 370 1.63 30.85 -18.90
N ILE A 371 2.29 29.70 -18.67
CA ILE A 371 2.86 28.88 -19.75
C ILE A 371 1.77 28.39 -20.72
N GLY A 372 0.64 27.91 -20.19
CA GLY A 372 -0.50 27.47 -21.00
C GLY A 372 -1.16 28.56 -21.86
N GLU A 373 -0.94 29.86 -21.56
CA GLU A 373 -1.49 30.99 -22.33
C GLU A 373 -0.53 31.57 -23.38
N GLN A 374 0.64 30.96 -23.63
CA GLN A 374 1.60 31.48 -24.63
C GLN A 374 1.03 31.54 -26.06
N ALA A 375 0.12 30.63 -26.41
CA ALA A 375 -0.58 30.64 -27.71
C ALA A 375 -1.72 31.69 -27.79
N GLY A 376 -2.09 32.30 -26.66
CA GLY A 376 -3.21 33.22 -26.53
C GLY A 376 -3.89 33.06 -25.17
N ARG A 377 -4.52 34.15 -24.69
CA ARG A 377 -5.27 34.15 -23.43
C ARG A 377 -6.44 33.15 -23.49
N PHE A 378 -6.72 32.46 -22.39
CA PHE A 378 -7.83 31.49 -22.33
C PHE A 378 -9.19 32.15 -22.60
N ALA A 379 -10.11 31.33 -23.11
CA ALA A 379 -11.52 31.65 -23.15
C ALA A 379 -12.05 31.89 -21.73
N GLU A 380 -13.10 32.72 -21.59
CA GLU A 380 -13.64 33.10 -20.28
C GLU A 380 -14.01 31.90 -19.41
N SER A 381 -14.49 30.82 -20.03
CA SER A 381 -14.80 29.53 -19.41
C SER A 381 -13.61 28.80 -18.78
N ASP A 382 -12.38 29.11 -19.18
CA ASP A 382 -11.16 28.36 -18.80
C ASP A 382 -10.15 29.20 -18.00
N ARG A 383 -10.41 30.51 -17.87
CA ARG A 383 -9.52 31.48 -17.21
C ARG A 383 -9.20 31.12 -15.76
N ILE A 384 -8.04 31.61 -15.32
CA ILE A 384 -7.71 31.77 -13.91
C ILE A 384 -8.38 33.05 -13.38
N CYS A 385 -9.22 32.94 -12.36
CA CYS A 385 -10.02 34.03 -11.79
C CYS A 385 -9.65 34.28 -10.32
N VAL A 386 -9.43 35.55 -9.96
CA VAL A 386 -8.98 35.93 -8.60
C VAL A 386 -9.76 37.15 -8.09
N ALA A 387 -10.76 36.91 -7.25
CA ALA A 387 -11.63 37.91 -6.62
C ALA A 387 -11.21 38.21 -5.17
N GLU A 388 -9.92 38.48 -4.98
CA GLU A 388 -9.30 38.78 -3.67
C GLU A 388 -9.21 40.28 -3.35
N ASP A 389 -9.01 40.63 -2.07
CA ASP A 389 -8.78 42.01 -1.60
C ASP A 389 -7.73 42.73 -2.47
N PRO A 390 -7.98 43.99 -2.92
CA PRO A 390 -7.05 44.73 -3.79
C PRO A 390 -5.63 44.90 -3.27
N ALA A 391 -5.38 44.75 -1.97
CA ALA A 391 -4.05 44.75 -1.38
C ALA A 391 -3.25 43.46 -1.63
N VAL A 392 -3.91 42.34 -1.94
CA VAL A 392 -3.27 41.06 -2.27
C VAL A 392 -2.64 41.14 -3.66
N LYS A 393 -1.30 41.17 -3.70
CA LYS A 393 -0.52 41.19 -4.94
C LYS A 393 -0.73 39.90 -5.72
N ARG A 394 -1.15 40.03 -6.98
CA ARG A 394 -1.34 38.93 -7.92
C ARG A 394 -0.58 39.19 -9.23
N GLY A 395 -0.08 38.16 -9.90
CA GLY A 395 0.69 38.34 -11.14
C GLY A 395 0.82 37.09 -12.01
N ILE A 396 1.08 37.34 -13.29
CA ILE A 396 1.37 36.35 -14.34
C ILE A 396 2.78 36.60 -14.92
N LEU A 397 3.50 35.55 -15.32
CA LEU A 397 4.88 35.66 -15.81
C LEU A 397 5.03 35.49 -17.34
N PHE A 398 4.56 34.39 -17.90
CA PHE A 398 4.77 33.98 -19.30
C PHE A 398 3.52 34.10 -20.17
N GLY A 399 2.52 34.87 -19.75
CA GLY A 399 1.29 35.08 -20.52
C GLY A 399 1.53 35.73 -21.89
N ALA A 400 0.53 35.72 -22.77
CA ALA A 400 0.62 36.18 -24.16
C ALA A 400 1.17 37.61 -24.38
N ASN A 401 1.21 38.47 -23.35
CA ASN A 401 1.77 39.82 -23.39
C ASN A 401 3.02 40.01 -22.50
N GLY A 402 3.63 38.92 -22.02
CA GLY A 402 4.70 38.91 -21.02
C GLY A 402 4.19 39.05 -19.58
N ALA A 403 5.10 39.35 -18.67
CA ALA A 403 4.82 39.45 -17.25
C ALA A 403 3.90 40.64 -16.92
N SER A 404 2.96 40.43 -15.99
CA SER A 404 1.99 41.44 -15.56
C SER A 404 1.57 41.25 -14.11
N THR A 405 1.17 42.36 -13.46
CA THR A 405 0.46 42.36 -12.16
C THR A 405 -0.85 43.16 -12.21
N ASP A 406 -1.34 43.44 -13.42
CA ASP A 406 -2.65 44.09 -13.58
C ASP A 406 -3.75 43.17 -13.01
N PRO A 407 -4.45 43.56 -11.93
CA PRO A 407 -5.50 42.72 -11.35
C PRO A 407 -6.66 42.50 -12.33
N ALA A 408 -6.88 43.38 -13.32
CA ALA A 408 -7.89 43.19 -14.36
C ALA A 408 -7.61 41.97 -15.27
N TYR A 409 -6.39 41.42 -15.25
CA TYR A 409 -6.10 40.15 -15.91
C TYR A 409 -6.82 38.96 -15.23
N PHE A 410 -7.06 39.03 -13.93
CA PHE A 410 -7.73 37.98 -13.14
C PHE A 410 -9.22 38.29 -12.84
N ASP A 411 -9.73 39.42 -13.34
CA ASP A 411 -11.12 39.85 -13.16
C ASP A 411 -12.07 38.97 -13.98
N CYS A 412 -12.63 37.96 -13.30
CA CYS A 412 -13.67 37.03 -13.72
C CYS A 412 -14.14 36.24 -12.47
N ALA A 413 -15.15 35.38 -12.64
CA ALA A 413 -15.60 34.45 -11.63
C ALA A 413 -16.08 33.15 -12.32
N HIS A 414 -15.93 32.02 -11.62
CA HIS A 414 -16.57 30.76 -12.00
C HIS A 414 -17.77 30.49 -11.10
N ALA A 415 -18.60 29.52 -11.47
CA ALA A 415 -19.62 29.01 -10.56
C ALA A 415 -18.98 28.09 -9.53
N SER A 416 -19.45 28.15 -8.28
CA SER A 416 -18.97 27.25 -7.23
C SER A 416 -19.21 25.79 -7.58
N LEU A 417 -18.24 24.96 -7.20
CA LEU A 417 -18.26 23.52 -7.46
C LEU A 417 -19.33 22.83 -6.59
N PRO A 418 -19.97 21.76 -7.09
CA PRO A 418 -20.96 21.01 -6.32
C PRO A 418 -20.34 20.39 -5.07
N GLU A 419 -21.18 20.13 -4.06
CA GLU A 419 -20.78 19.42 -2.84
C GLU A 419 -20.42 17.96 -3.16
N VAL A 420 -19.35 17.46 -2.55
CA VAL A 420 -18.99 16.04 -2.59
C VAL A 420 -19.79 15.29 -1.54
N VAL A 421 -20.60 14.33 -2.00
CA VAL A 421 -21.36 13.41 -1.15
C VAL A 421 -20.72 12.03 -1.26
N LEU A 422 -20.39 11.43 -0.12
CA LEU A 422 -19.94 10.04 -0.03
C LEU A 422 -21.16 9.11 -0.05
N ASP A 423 -21.04 7.97 -0.72
CA ASP A 423 -22.08 6.94 -0.74
C ASP A 423 -22.21 6.27 0.65
N THR A 424 -23.36 5.64 0.94
CA THR A 424 -23.57 4.95 2.22
C THR A 424 -23.06 3.51 2.20
N PRO A 425 -22.63 2.93 3.33
CA PRO A 425 -22.22 1.51 3.39
C PRO A 425 -23.32 0.54 2.94
N GLU A 426 -24.59 0.90 3.14
CA GLU A 426 -25.76 0.11 2.74
C GLU A 426 -25.95 0.05 1.20
N GLU A 427 -25.33 0.96 0.46
CA GLU A 427 -25.28 0.98 -1.00
C GLU A 427 -24.09 0.17 -1.56
N ILE A 428 -23.22 -0.36 -0.68
CA ILE A 428 -22.02 -1.15 -0.97
C ILE A 428 -22.19 -2.55 -0.33
N SER A 429 -22.77 -3.50 -1.08
CA SER A 429 -23.39 -4.72 -0.51
C SER A 429 -22.45 -5.71 0.20
N GLU A 430 -22.90 -6.24 1.35
CA GLU A 430 -22.21 -7.22 2.22
C GLU A 430 -22.48 -8.72 1.93
N GLY A 431 -21.59 -9.58 2.43
CA GLY A 431 -21.64 -11.05 2.36
C GLY A 431 -21.98 -11.76 3.69
N GLU A 432 -22.15 -13.10 3.64
CA GLU A 432 -22.85 -13.90 4.66
C GLU A 432 -22.01 -14.38 5.87
N LYS A 433 -22.73 -14.93 6.87
CA LYS A 433 -22.23 -15.36 8.20
C LYS A 433 -21.24 -16.55 8.16
N PRO A 434 -20.17 -16.56 8.98
CA PRO A 434 -19.20 -17.67 9.09
C PRO A 434 -19.72 -18.96 9.76
N LEU A 435 -18.97 -20.05 9.53
CA LEU A 435 -19.06 -21.37 10.19
C LEU A 435 -18.57 -21.33 11.64
N THR A 436 -18.86 -22.38 12.42
CA THR A 436 -18.37 -22.55 13.81
C THR A 436 -17.13 -23.42 13.92
N ASP A 437 -16.33 -23.23 14.96
CA ASP A 437 -15.10 -24.00 15.24
C ASP A 437 -15.31 -25.52 15.25
N GLU A 438 -16.46 -26.00 15.75
CA GLU A 438 -16.80 -27.42 15.79
C GLU A 438 -17.09 -27.99 14.39
N GLU A 439 -17.61 -27.17 13.47
CA GLU A 439 -17.80 -27.54 12.06
C GLU A 439 -16.46 -27.54 11.31
N ILE A 440 -15.59 -26.54 11.57
CA ILE A 440 -14.23 -26.46 10.99
C ILE A 440 -13.39 -27.67 11.42
N ALA A 441 -13.36 -27.99 12.72
CA ALA A 441 -12.56 -29.12 13.24
C ALA A 441 -12.98 -30.49 12.66
N GLN A 442 -14.26 -30.67 12.33
CA GLN A 442 -14.74 -31.88 11.65
C GLN A 442 -14.24 -31.93 10.20
N ILE A 443 -14.32 -30.82 9.45
CA ILE A 443 -13.85 -30.73 8.06
C ILE A 443 -12.32 -30.91 7.98
N CYS A 444 -11.57 -30.43 8.98
CA CYS A 444 -10.12 -30.58 9.07
C CYS A 444 -9.64 -31.99 9.47
N THR A 445 -10.53 -32.98 9.58
CA THR A 445 -10.17 -34.39 9.81
C THR A 445 -10.28 -35.18 8.50
N PRO A 446 -9.17 -35.64 7.87
CA PRO A 446 -9.23 -36.32 6.57
C PRO A 446 -9.92 -37.69 6.61
N ASP A 447 -10.95 -37.88 5.79
CA ASP A 447 -11.62 -39.18 5.56
C ASP A 447 -11.18 -39.82 4.22
N GLY A 448 -9.96 -40.36 4.15
CA GLY A 448 -9.52 -41.18 3.00
C GLY A 448 -8.01 -41.19 2.70
N GLU A 449 -7.65 -41.75 1.54
CA GLU A 449 -6.27 -41.81 1.02
C GLU A 449 -5.92 -40.67 0.03
N GLY A 450 -6.90 -39.84 -0.35
CA GLY A 450 -6.72 -38.69 -1.25
C GLY A 450 -6.72 -37.34 -0.52
N PRO A 451 -6.46 -36.22 -1.23
CA PRO A 451 -6.54 -34.87 -0.67
C PRO A 451 -7.89 -34.62 0.00
N ASN A 452 -7.85 -33.95 1.15
CA ASN A 452 -9.05 -33.49 1.82
C ASN A 452 -9.59 -32.25 1.10
N PHE A 453 -10.34 -32.45 0.02
CA PHE A 453 -10.95 -31.36 -0.74
C PHE A 453 -12.08 -30.65 0.02
N ASP A 454 -12.65 -31.25 1.07
CA ASP A 454 -13.62 -30.55 1.92
C ASP A 454 -12.93 -29.42 2.73
N ALA A 455 -11.67 -29.64 3.12
CA ALA A 455 -10.83 -28.60 3.74
C ALA A 455 -10.47 -27.41 2.81
N VAL A 456 -10.86 -27.41 1.53
CA VAL A 456 -10.77 -26.21 0.67
C VAL A 456 -11.57 -25.06 1.26
N GLU A 457 -12.76 -25.35 1.78
CA GLU A 457 -13.75 -24.34 2.18
C GLU A 457 -13.46 -23.71 3.56
N VAL A 458 -12.56 -24.33 4.34
CA VAL A 458 -12.16 -23.87 5.69
C VAL A 458 -10.66 -23.67 5.79
N THR A 459 -10.21 -23.10 6.91
CA THR A 459 -8.80 -22.93 7.24
C THR A 459 -8.47 -23.93 8.35
N CYS A 460 -7.48 -24.79 8.14
CA CYS A 460 -7.08 -25.83 9.08
C CYS A 460 -5.67 -25.57 9.65
N ASP A 461 -5.48 -25.87 10.93
CA ASP A 461 -4.28 -25.55 11.70
C ASP A 461 -3.02 -26.32 11.28
N THR A 462 -3.15 -27.47 10.59
CA THR A 462 -2.01 -28.28 10.16
C THR A 462 -2.02 -28.56 8.67
N LEU A 463 -0.83 -28.73 8.09
CA LEU A 463 -0.70 -29.14 6.69
C LEU A 463 -1.24 -30.56 6.47
N SER A 464 -1.08 -31.45 7.45
CA SER A 464 -1.63 -32.82 7.42
C SER A 464 -3.16 -32.87 7.29
N ALA A 465 -3.89 -31.86 7.77
CA ALA A 465 -5.36 -31.77 7.64
C ALA A 465 -5.85 -31.70 6.18
N TYR A 466 -4.98 -31.29 5.25
CA TYR A 466 -5.26 -31.26 3.81
C TYR A 466 -4.93 -32.58 3.08
N ASN A 467 -4.22 -33.51 3.75
CA ASN A 467 -3.83 -34.84 3.24
C ASN A 467 -3.17 -34.83 1.84
N LEU A 468 -2.31 -33.85 1.57
CA LEU A 468 -1.75 -33.60 0.23
C LEU A 468 -0.60 -34.55 -0.15
N PHE A 469 0.04 -35.21 0.81
CA PHE A 469 1.27 -35.99 0.62
C PHE A 469 1.14 -37.38 1.25
N ALA A 470 1.66 -38.41 0.58
CA ALA A 470 1.60 -39.80 1.06
C ALA A 470 2.48 -40.04 2.29
N ASP A 471 3.55 -39.26 2.43
CA ASP A 471 4.32 -39.12 3.67
C ASP A 471 4.06 -37.71 4.23
N PRO A 472 3.33 -37.56 5.35
CA PRO A 472 3.05 -36.25 5.94
C PRO A 472 4.30 -35.56 6.50
N THR A 473 5.45 -36.24 6.55
CA THR A 473 6.75 -35.67 6.97
C THR A 473 7.65 -35.26 5.79
N ASP A 474 7.25 -35.56 4.55
CA ASP A 474 8.01 -35.21 3.34
C ASP A 474 7.12 -34.62 2.21
N PRO A 475 6.90 -33.29 2.21
CA PRO A 475 6.06 -32.58 1.25
C PRO A 475 6.78 -32.28 -0.09
N ARG A 476 7.95 -32.89 -0.33
CA ARG A 476 8.77 -32.64 -1.54
C ARG A 476 8.48 -33.64 -2.65
N ALA A 477 7.86 -34.77 -2.33
CA ALA A 477 7.59 -35.88 -3.24
C ALA A 477 6.25 -36.56 -2.92
N ASN A 478 5.85 -37.51 -3.77
CA ASN A 478 4.75 -38.45 -3.49
C ASN A 478 3.43 -37.78 -3.06
N ALA A 479 2.98 -36.78 -3.83
CA ALA A 479 1.68 -36.15 -3.61
C ALA A 479 0.51 -37.14 -3.81
N ASN A 480 -0.53 -37.01 -2.99
CA ASN A 480 -1.77 -37.77 -3.12
C ASN A 480 -2.57 -37.18 -4.31
N GLY A 481 -2.34 -37.71 -5.52
CA GLY A 481 -3.05 -37.26 -6.74
C GLY A 481 -2.65 -35.88 -7.28
N GLY A 482 -1.72 -35.17 -6.65
CA GLY A 482 -1.20 -33.88 -7.12
C GLY A 482 -0.13 -34.02 -8.23
N ILE A 483 -0.14 -33.11 -9.20
CA ILE A 483 0.84 -33.08 -10.29
C ILE A 483 2.03 -32.20 -9.89
N HIS A 484 3.22 -32.80 -9.80
CA HIS A 484 4.49 -32.07 -9.65
C HIS A 484 4.76 -31.19 -10.88
N TYR A 485 5.30 -29.98 -10.70
CA TYR A 485 5.75 -29.16 -11.82
C TYR A 485 6.98 -28.29 -11.48
N GLU A 486 7.80 -28.07 -12.50
CA GLU A 486 9.01 -27.24 -12.44
C GLU A 486 8.81 -25.95 -13.23
N MET A 487 9.59 -24.92 -12.88
CA MET A 487 9.64 -23.65 -13.58
C MET A 487 10.89 -23.63 -14.46
N ILE A 488 10.81 -23.13 -15.69
CA ILE A 488 12.00 -22.86 -16.53
C ILE A 488 12.86 -21.77 -15.87
N THR A 489 12.25 -20.64 -15.54
CA THR A 489 12.89 -19.55 -14.78
C THR A 489 12.07 -19.29 -13.52
N PRO A 490 12.57 -19.62 -12.31
CA PRO A 490 11.83 -19.49 -11.07
C PRO A 490 11.96 -18.09 -10.43
N LEU A 491 10.95 -17.71 -9.66
CA LEU A 491 11.04 -16.62 -8.67
C LEU A 491 12.15 -16.92 -7.64
N PHE A 492 13.04 -15.95 -7.44
CA PHE A 492 14.07 -15.96 -6.39
C PHE A 492 13.45 -15.78 -5.00
N THR A 493 14.02 -16.45 -3.99
CA THR A 493 13.58 -16.34 -2.59
C THR A 493 14.74 -16.82 -1.72
N ASP A 494 15.70 -15.95 -1.43
CA ASP A 494 16.88 -16.22 -0.60
C ASP A 494 17.63 -17.52 -0.92
N TYR A 495 17.81 -17.84 -2.21
CA TYR A 495 18.36 -19.12 -2.72
C TYR A 495 17.60 -20.40 -2.33
N ALA A 496 16.46 -20.31 -1.64
CA ALA A 496 15.66 -21.47 -1.26
C ALA A 496 15.13 -22.25 -2.49
N GLN A 497 15.30 -23.57 -2.44
CA GLN A 497 14.71 -24.51 -3.39
C GLN A 497 13.19 -24.60 -3.15
N LYS A 498 12.45 -25.02 -4.19
CA LYS A 498 10.99 -24.88 -4.25
C LYS A 498 10.34 -26.08 -4.93
N TYR A 499 9.69 -26.94 -4.15
CA TYR A 499 8.90 -28.08 -4.65
C TYR A 499 7.47 -27.63 -4.85
N ARG A 500 6.85 -27.95 -5.99
CA ARG A 500 5.51 -27.45 -6.35
C ARG A 500 4.61 -28.55 -6.86
N PHE A 501 3.38 -28.56 -6.34
CA PHE A 501 2.34 -29.49 -6.73
C PHE A 501 1.04 -28.73 -6.99
N VAL A 502 0.27 -29.18 -7.98
CA VAL A 502 -1.10 -28.71 -8.20
C VAL A 502 -2.08 -29.87 -8.09
N PHE A 503 -3.12 -29.67 -7.29
CA PHE A 503 -4.20 -30.61 -7.02
C PHE A 503 -5.47 -30.01 -7.63
N VAL A 504 -5.94 -30.58 -8.74
CA VAL A 504 -7.20 -30.19 -9.39
C VAL A 504 -8.28 -31.18 -8.95
N PRO A 505 -9.49 -30.74 -8.53
CA PRO A 505 -10.55 -31.65 -8.11
C PRO A 505 -10.96 -32.64 -9.22
N GLU A 506 -11.36 -33.85 -8.82
CA GLU A 506 -11.73 -34.90 -9.76
C GLU A 506 -12.83 -34.44 -10.75
N GLY A 507 -12.61 -34.70 -12.05
CA GLY A 507 -13.52 -34.29 -13.11
C GLY A 507 -13.56 -32.78 -13.41
N LYS A 508 -12.68 -31.98 -12.81
CA LYS A 508 -12.42 -30.57 -13.16
C LYS A 508 -11.12 -30.45 -13.94
N GLN A 509 -10.98 -29.36 -14.71
CA GLN A 509 -9.80 -29.06 -15.51
C GLN A 509 -9.52 -27.56 -15.44
N ALA A 510 -8.25 -27.16 -15.42
CA ALA A 510 -7.85 -25.79 -15.70
C ALA A 510 -8.00 -25.47 -17.19
N ALA A 511 -8.24 -24.21 -17.55
CA ALA A 511 -8.19 -23.76 -18.93
C ALA A 511 -6.82 -23.14 -19.27
N TYR A 512 -6.31 -23.47 -20.46
CA TYR A 512 -5.07 -22.92 -20.99
C TYR A 512 -5.18 -21.40 -21.20
N ASN A 513 -4.15 -20.68 -20.77
CA ASN A 513 -3.97 -19.26 -21.04
C ASN A 513 -2.60 -19.03 -21.67
N SER A 514 -2.56 -18.34 -22.82
CA SER A 514 -1.33 -18.08 -23.57
C SER A 514 -0.49 -16.91 -23.04
N ARG A 515 -1.02 -16.11 -22.10
CA ARG A 515 -0.32 -14.94 -21.53
C ARG A 515 -0.19 -14.99 -20.01
N ASN A 516 -1.32 -15.18 -19.35
CA ASN A 516 -1.45 -15.12 -17.90
C ASN A 516 -1.25 -16.51 -17.27
N THR A 517 -1.58 -16.67 -15.99
CA THR A 517 -1.63 -18.00 -15.37
C THR A 517 -2.74 -18.86 -15.99
N LEU A 518 -2.59 -20.18 -15.93
CA LEU A 518 -3.65 -21.14 -16.23
C LEU A 518 -4.86 -20.86 -15.35
N ASP A 519 -6.06 -20.91 -15.94
CA ASP A 519 -7.32 -20.61 -15.26
C ASP A 519 -7.81 -21.86 -14.53
N PHE A 520 -7.40 -22.04 -13.27
CA PHE A 520 -7.74 -23.23 -12.48
C PHE A 520 -9.17 -23.15 -11.91
N PRO A 521 -9.89 -24.28 -11.84
CA PRO A 521 -11.22 -24.33 -11.27
C PRO A 521 -11.21 -24.14 -9.74
N VAL A 522 -12.35 -23.69 -9.20
CA VAL A 522 -12.64 -23.73 -7.76
C VAL A 522 -12.42 -25.14 -7.21
N GLY A 523 -11.82 -25.24 -6.04
CA GLY A 523 -11.32 -26.46 -5.40
C GLY A 523 -9.85 -26.76 -5.68
N THR A 524 -9.19 -26.02 -6.58
CA THR A 524 -7.76 -26.24 -6.86
C THR A 524 -6.88 -25.80 -5.68
N ILE A 525 -5.93 -26.66 -5.30
CA ILE A 525 -4.86 -26.34 -4.34
C ILE A 525 -3.53 -26.32 -5.08
N ILE A 526 -2.74 -25.26 -4.91
CA ILE A 526 -1.34 -25.19 -5.33
C ILE A 526 -0.49 -25.20 -4.06
N ALA A 527 0.28 -26.27 -3.84
CA ALA A 527 1.22 -26.38 -2.74
C ALA A 527 2.63 -26.01 -3.20
N LYS A 528 3.33 -25.19 -2.42
CA LYS A 528 4.72 -24.78 -2.66
C LYS A 528 5.53 -24.91 -1.36
N THR A 529 6.38 -25.93 -1.29
CA THR A 529 7.30 -26.15 -0.17
C THR A 529 8.63 -25.45 -0.46
N PHE A 530 9.15 -24.70 0.51
CA PHE A 530 10.46 -24.05 0.44
C PHE A 530 11.47 -24.77 1.34
N THR A 531 12.67 -24.97 0.81
CA THR A 531 13.75 -25.66 1.52
C THR A 531 15.09 -24.93 1.35
N MET A 532 16.00 -25.10 2.31
CA MET A 532 17.39 -24.65 2.22
C MET A 532 18.33 -25.85 2.17
N PRO A 533 19.04 -26.09 1.06
CA PRO A 533 20.13 -27.08 1.01
C PRO A 533 21.19 -26.76 2.06
N HIS A 534 21.70 -27.77 2.76
CA HIS A 534 22.79 -27.56 3.72
C HIS A 534 24.14 -27.30 3.03
N ASP A 535 24.33 -27.83 1.83
CA ASP A 535 25.53 -27.68 1.01
C ASP A 535 25.19 -27.74 -0.49
N PHE A 536 25.30 -26.61 -1.19
CA PHE A 536 25.06 -26.50 -2.64
C PHE A 536 26.13 -27.20 -3.49
N LEU A 537 27.22 -27.69 -2.88
CA LEU A 537 28.25 -28.50 -3.54
C LEU A 537 28.05 -30.00 -3.32
N ASN A 538 27.03 -30.40 -2.53
CA ASN A 538 26.79 -31.79 -2.15
C ASN A 538 25.32 -32.06 -1.82
N ASP A 539 24.53 -32.47 -2.82
CA ASP A 539 23.13 -32.90 -2.67
C ASP A 539 22.91 -33.91 -1.53
N GLY A 540 23.92 -34.75 -1.25
CA GLY A 540 23.90 -35.74 -0.17
C GLY A 540 23.97 -35.17 1.25
N ALA A 541 24.21 -33.87 1.41
CA ALA A 541 24.10 -33.18 2.70
C ALA A 541 22.64 -33.00 3.15
N GLY A 542 21.69 -33.10 2.22
CA GLY A 542 20.27 -32.88 2.47
C GLY A 542 19.92 -31.40 2.67
N GLU A 543 18.69 -31.18 3.13
CA GLU A 543 18.10 -29.85 3.22
C GLU A 543 17.20 -29.69 4.46
N GLU A 544 17.03 -28.43 4.84
CA GLU A 544 16.08 -27.98 5.85
C GLU A 544 14.76 -27.58 5.18
N ILE A 545 13.65 -28.15 5.65
CA ILE A 545 12.31 -27.76 5.22
C ILE A 545 11.89 -26.57 6.08
N ILE A 546 11.58 -25.44 5.43
CA ILE A 546 11.29 -24.17 6.11
C ILE A 546 9.79 -24.03 6.31
N GLU A 547 9.05 -24.05 5.20
CA GLU A 547 7.63 -23.75 5.12
C GLU A 547 6.97 -24.45 3.92
N THR A 548 5.65 -24.59 3.97
CA THR A 548 4.81 -24.94 2.81
C THR A 548 3.70 -23.90 2.71
N ARG A 549 3.57 -23.21 1.56
CA ARG A 549 2.43 -22.32 1.29
C ARG A 549 1.41 -23.01 0.42
N LEU A 550 0.15 -22.96 0.82
CA LEU A 550 -0.99 -23.34 0.00
C LEU A 550 -1.62 -22.10 -0.61
N LEU A 551 -1.94 -22.16 -1.91
CA LEU A 551 -2.90 -21.28 -2.56
C LEU A 551 -4.12 -22.12 -2.91
N ILE A 552 -5.25 -21.80 -2.28
CA ILE A 552 -6.49 -22.58 -2.38
C ILE A 552 -7.53 -21.73 -3.11
N HIS A 553 -8.06 -22.21 -4.24
CA HIS A 553 -9.13 -21.55 -4.99
C HIS A 553 -10.49 -21.89 -4.37
N ARG A 554 -10.99 -21.05 -3.46
CA ARG A 554 -12.34 -21.14 -2.88
C ARG A 554 -13.39 -20.51 -3.82
N LYS A 555 -14.68 -20.57 -3.48
CA LYS A 555 -15.75 -19.98 -4.31
C LYS A 555 -15.64 -18.46 -4.36
N GLU A 556 -15.16 -17.86 -3.29
CA GLU A 556 -14.97 -16.44 -3.05
C GLU A 556 -13.67 -15.91 -3.70
N GLY A 557 -12.78 -16.81 -4.15
CA GLY A 557 -11.49 -16.48 -4.74
C GLY A 557 -10.34 -17.29 -4.15
N TRP A 558 -9.10 -16.90 -4.46
CA TRP A 558 -7.93 -17.58 -3.92
C TRP A 558 -7.60 -17.12 -2.50
N LYS A 559 -7.34 -18.06 -1.58
CA LYS A 559 -6.80 -17.79 -0.23
C LYS A 559 -5.36 -18.34 -0.15
N ALA A 560 -4.45 -17.54 0.41
CA ALA A 560 -3.08 -17.94 0.71
C ALA A 560 -2.98 -18.38 2.17
N LEU A 561 -2.37 -19.54 2.42
CA LEU A 561 -2.19 -20.13 3.76
C LEU A 561 -0.72 -20.59 3.91
N PRO A 562 0.13 -19.87 4.67
CA PRO A 562 1.50 -20.28 4.98
C PRO A 562 1.55 -21.24 6.19
N PHE A 563 2.31 -22.33 6.06
CA PHE A 563 2.56 -23.31 7.13
C PHE A 563 4.05 -23.40 7.43
N ILE A 564 4.44 -23.34 8.70
CA ILE A 564 5.83 -23.41 9.17
C ILE A 564 6.13 -24.84 9.65
N TRP A 565 7.22 -25.43 9.17
CA TRP A 565 7.61 -26.79 9.55
C TRP A 565 8.20 -26.84 10.95
N ARG A 566 7.66 -27.73 11.80
CA ARG A 566 8.17 -27.99 13.15
C ARG A 566 9.63 -28.48 13.11
N GLU A 567 10.39 -28.24 14.19
CA GLU A 567 11.78 -28.71 14.30
C GLU A 567 11.93 -30.23 14.19
N ASP A 568 10.92 -30.99 14.64
CA ASP A 568 10.89 -32.46 14.57
C ASP A 568 10.51 -33.00 13.18
N ARG A 569 10.12 -32.12 12.24
CA ARG A 569 9.60 -32.42 10.91
C ARG A 569 8.36 -33.33 10.90
N GLY A 570 7.63 -33.39 12.01
CA GLY A 570 6.44 -34.25 12.14
C GLY A 570 5.21 -33.73 11.39
N ASP A 571 5.10 -32.41 11.23
CA ASP A 571 4.05 -31.70 10.50
C ASP A 571 4.47 -30.23 10.26
N ALA A 572 3.62 -29.45 9.60
CA ALA A 572 3.72 -27.99 9.56
C ALA A 572 2.45 -27.33 10.12
N ASP A 573 2.64 -26.32 10.97
CA ASP A 573 1.57 -25.56 11.61
C ASP A 573 1.24 -24.32 10.79
N LEU A 574 -0.06 -24.01 10.66
CA LEU A 574 -0.53 -22.78 10.04
C LEU A 574 0.01 -21.58 10.82
N ALA A 575 0.63 -20.63 10.11
CA ALA A 575 1.21 -19.44 10.72
C ALA A 575 0.70 -18.21 9.98
N LEU A 576 -0.56 -17.83 10.22
CA LEU A 576 -1.21 -16.73 9.49
C LEU A 576 -0.40 -15.43 9.56
N ALA A 577 0.18 -15.10 10.73
CA ALA A 577 1.06 -13.96 10.94
C ALA A 577 2.48 -14.09 10.30
N GLY A 578 2.75 -15.16 9.56
CA GLY A 578 4.05 -15.46 9.00
C GLY A 578 5.05 -15.92 10.07
N GLY A 579 6.34 -15.68 9.83
CA GLY A 579 7.40 -15.99 10.79
C GLY A 579 8.80 -15.83 10.21
N THR A 580 9.80 -16.28 10.97
CA THR A 580 11.21 -16.18 10.59
C THR A 580 11.96 -17.44 10.97
N ARG A 581 12.84 -17.93 10.08
CA ARG A 581 13.68 -19.11 10.33
C ARG A 581 15.15 -18.80 10.03
N ALA A 582 16.01 -18.92 11.05
CA ALA A 582 17.45 -18.79 10.86
C ALA A 582 17.98 -20.01 10.08
N VAL A 583 18.60 -19.77 8.92
CA VAL A 583 19.15 -20.82 8.05
C VAL A 583 20.61 -20.53 7.69
N SER A 584 21.40 -21.58 7.50
CA SER A 584 22.82 -21.49 7.12
C SER A 584 23.24 -22.65 6.22
N TRP A 585 24.04 -22.35 5.19
CA TRP A 585 24.45 -23.31 4.16
C TRP A 585 25.87 -23.05 3.65
N ILE A 586 26.47 -24.05 3.02
CA ILE A 586 27.62 -23.89 2.12
C ILE A 586 27.07 -23.55 0.74
N HIS A 587 27.46 -22.41 0.18
CA HIS A 587 26.97 -21.92 -1.10
C HIS A 587 27.79 -22.46 -2.30
N SER A 588 27.33 -22.19 -3.52
CA SER A 588 27.93 -22.66 -4.78
C SER A 588 29.37 -22.15 -5.02
N ASP A 589 29.76 -21.06 -4.37
CA ASP A 589 31.13 -20.51 -4.35
C ASP A 589 32.03 -21.15 -3.25
N GLY A 590 31.47 -22.05 -2.42
CA GLY A 590 32.13 -22.67 -1.27
C GLY A 590 32.19 -21.79 -0.02
N SER A 591 31.54 -20.63 0.00
CA SER A 591 31.41 -19.79 1.20
C SER A 591 30.30 -20.30 2.12
N ASN A 592 30.46 -20.09 3.43
CA ASN A 592 29.36 -20.26 4.38
C ASN A 592 28.51 -19.00 4.33
N ARG A 593 27.22 -19.14 4.01
CA ARG A 593 26.22 -18.06 4.03
C ARG A 593 25.12 -18.38 5.04
N SER A 594 24.43 -17.36 5.53
CA SER A 594 23.32 -17.50 6.48
C SER A 594 22.36 -16.32 6.37
N THR A 595 21.07 -16.54 6.61
CA THR A 595 20.09 -15.46 6.75
C THR A 595 18.98 -15.82 7.73
N ASN A 596 18.23 -14.81 8.17
CA ASN A 596 16.93 -14.97 8.81
C ASN A 596 15.88 -15.01 7.70
N TYR A 597 15.53 -16.21 7.24
CA TYR A 597 14.55 -16.38 6.16
C TYR A 597 13.18 -15.91 6.65
N VAL A 598 12.58 -14.94 5.97
CA VAL A 598 11.26 -14.38 6.30
C VAL A 598 10.15 -15.14 5.56
N ILE A 599 9.24 -15.70 6.34
CA ILE A 599 8.02 -16.40 5.91
C ILE A 599 6.90 -15.34 5.93
N PRO A 600 6.39 -14.87 4.79
CA PRO A 600 5.36 -13.83 4.74
C PRO A 600 4.05 -14.30 5.38
N ASP A 601 3.35 -13.36 6.00
CA ASP A 601 1.99 -13.58 6.49
C ASP A 601 0.99 -13.78 5.34
N ALA A 602 -0.19 -14.27 5.69
CA ALA A 602 -1.24 -14.64 4.74
C ALA A 602 -1.80 -13.45 3.95
N ASN A 603 -1.75 -12.22 4.48
CA ASN A 603 -2.20 -11.02 3.78
C ASN A 603 -1.04 -10.38 2.97
N SER A 604 0.22 -10.40 3.42
CA SER A 604 1.38 -10.01 2.58
C SER A 604 1.53 -10.87 1.33
N CYS A 605 0.98 -12.09 1.32
CA CYS A 605 0.88 -12.87 0.07
C CYS A 605 0.11 -12.09 -1.02
N LYS A 606 -0.83 -11.21 -0.67
CA LYS A 606 -1.65 -10.42 -1.58
C LYS A 606 -0.84 -9.37 -2.33
N THR A 607 0.17 -8.76 -1.71
CA THR A 607 1.08 -7.80 -2.36
C THR A 607 1.70 -8.34 -3.65
N CYS A 608 2.02 -9.65 -3.69
CA CYS A 608 2.50 -10.31 -4.92
C CYS A 608 1.38 -10.93 -5.77
N HIS A 609 0.27 -11.35 -5.16
CA HIS A 609 -0.76 -12.17 -5.82
C HIS A 609 -2.03 -11.40 -6.24
N SER A 610 -2.20 -10.15 -5.86
CA SER A 610 -3.35 -9.31 -6.23
C SER A 610 -3.30 -8.89 -7.70
N THR A 611 -4.42 -9.01 -8.40
CA THR A 611 -4.69 -8.30 -9.65
C THR A 611 -6.04 -7.61 -9.58
N VAL A 612 -6.15 -6.44 -10.19
CA VAL A 612 -7.45 -5.79 -10.45
C VAL A 612 -8.14 -6.44 -11.66
N ARG A 613 -9.45 -6.67 -11.59
CA ARG A 613 -10.32 -7.03 -12.73
C ARG A 613 -11.65 -6.29 -12.65
N SER A 614 -12.47 -6.31 -13.71
CA SER A 614 -13.84 -5.79 -13.64
C SER A 614 -14.68 -6.61 -12.65
N GLU A 615 -15.49 -5.92 -11.85
CA GLU A 615 -16.37 -6.52 -10.84
C GLU A 615 -17.31 -7.57 -11.44
N SER A 616 -17.47 -8.68 -10.73
CA SER A 616 -18.33 -9.82 -11.05
C SER A 616 -19.83 -9.53 -10.84
N GLY A 617 -20.36 -8.51 -11.52
CA GLY A 617 -21.77 -8.16 -11.43
C GLY A 617 -22.16 -6.96 -12.29
N SER A 618 -22.02 -5.76 -11.72
CA SER A 618 -22.40 -4.50 -12.38
C SER A 618 -21.63 -4.26 -13.69
N GLY A 619 -20.36 -4.70 -13.73
CA GLY A 619 -19.42 -4.43 -14.80
C GLY A 619 -18.99 -2.96 -14.91
N VAL A 620 -19.37 -2.12 -13.93
CA VAL A 620 -19.02 -0.70 -13.87
C VAL A 620 -17.74 -0.51 -13.03
N ASN A 621 -17.64 -1.27 -11.94
CA ASN A 621 -16.56 -1.16 -10.96
C ASN A 621 -15.41 -2.15 -11.24
N GLN A 622 -14.32 -1.99 -10.50
CA GLN A 622 -13.20 -2.92 -10.45
C GLN A 622 -13.12 -3.61 -9.08
N GLU A 623 -12.75 -4.88 -9.06
CA GLU A 623 -12.51 -5.68 -7.85
C GLU A 623 -11.04 -6.15 -7.82
N THR A 624 -10.44 -6.16 -6.64
CA THR A 624 -9.11 -6.77 -6.40
C THR A 624 -9.29 -8.24 -6.09
N VAL A 625 -8.54 -9.10 -6.79
CA VAL A 625 -8.59 -10.56 -6.58
C VAL A 625 -7.21 -11.18 -6.55
N LEU A 626 -7.05 -12.22 -5.72
CA LEU A 626 -5.83 -13.01 -5.69
C LEU A 626 -5.80 -13.97 -6.90
N ILE A 627 -4.63 -14.11 -7.53
CA ILE A 627 -4.37 -15.08 -8.60
C ILE A 627 -3.01 -15.78 -8.41
N PRO A 628 -2.82 -17.01 -8.91
CA PRO A 628 -1.49 -17.61 -9.02
C PRO A 628 -0.59 -16.82 -9.98
N ILE A 629 0.67 -16.57 -9.60
CA ILE A 629 1.63 -15.83 -10.45
C ILE A 629 2.57 -16.73 -11.25
N GLY A 630 2.85 -17.92 -10.74
CA GLY A 630 3.86 -18.84 -11.30
C GLY A 630 3.36 -19.72 -12.46
N PRO A 631 2.18 -20.38 -12.37
CA PRO A 631 1.72 -21.32 -13.40
C PRO A 631 1.24 -20.64 -14.69
N LYS A 632 2.13 -19.94 -15.41
CA LYS A 632 1.91 -19.41 -16.76
C LYS A 632 2.51 -20.41 -17.76
N ALA A 633 1.85 -20.66 -18.89
CA ALA A 633 2.32 -21.63 -19.88
C ALA A 633 3.79 -21.40 -20.31
N ARG A 634 4.19 -20.12 -20.44
CA ARG A 634 5.57 -19.69 -20.76
C ARG A 634 6.68 -20.18 -19.83
N PHE A 635 6.36 -20.43 -18.55
CA PHE A 635 7.30 -20.97 -17.57
C PHE A 635 7.20 -22.48 -17.41
N LEU A 636 6.12 -23.09 -17.94
CA LEU A 636 5.79 -24.49 -17.77
C LEU A 636 6.05 -25.34 -19.02
N ASN A 637 6.31 -24.76 -20.18
CA ASN A 637 6.54 -25.51 -21.42
C ASN A 637 7.94 -26.14 -21.49
N ARG A 638 8.18 -27.15 -20.64
CA ARG A 638 9.41 -27.96 -20.59
C ARG A 638 9.07 -29.43 -20.39
N ASP A 639 10.05 -30.30 -20.62
CA ASP A 639 10.00 -31.69 -20.17
C ASP A 639 10.20 -31.81 -18.66
N ASN A 640 9.52 -32.78 -18.06
CA ASN A 640 9.67 -33.18 -16.66
C ASN A 640 9.54 -34.71 -16.54
N ARG A 641 9.84 -35.28 -15.37
CA ARG A 641 9.81 -36.72 -15.09
C ARG A 641 8.51 -37.13 -14.41
N TYR A 642 7.74 -37.97 -15.11
CA TYR A 642 6.52 -38.59 -14.59
C TYR A 642 6.58 -40.10 -14.78
N GLU A 643 6.37 -40.86 -13.70
CA GLU A 643 6.41 -42.34 -13.70
C GLU A 643 7.70 -42.96 -14.28
N GLY A 644 8.80 -42.17 -14.32
CA GLY A 644 10.09 -42.53 -14.90
C GLY A 644 10.28 -42.10 -16.37
N GLU A 645 9.20 -41.75 -17.07
CA GLU A 645 9.25 -41.24 -18.45
C GLU A 645 9.55 -39.71 -18.48
N SER A 646 9.98 -39.20 -19.63
CA SER A 646 10.21 -37.77 -19.87
C SER A 646 9.07 -37.26 -20.74
N VAL A 647 8.26 -36.35 -20.22
CA VAL A 647 7.07 -35.82 -20.89
C VAL A 647 6.98 -34.33 -20.64
N ASN A 648 6.56 -33.55 -21.65
CA ASN A 648 6.26 -32.14 -21.46
C ASN A 648 5.17 -31.97 -20.38
N GLN A 649 5.44 -31.16 -19.36
CA GLN A 649 4.57 -31.09 -18.17
C GLN A 649 3.20 -30.47 -18.44
N LEU A 650 3.06 -29.57 -19.43
CA LEU A 650 1.74 -29.10 -19.88
C LEU A 650 0.96 -30.21 -20.59
N ALA A 651 1.64 -31.00 -21.44
CA ALA A 651 1.03 -32.14 -22.12
C ALA A 651 0.63 -33.25 -21.12
N TYR A 652 1.43 -33.49 -20.09
CA TYR A 652 1.09 -34.42 -19.00
C TYR A 652 -0.13 -33.94 -18.21
N MET A 653 -0.21 -32.64 -17.85
CA MET A 653 -1.41 -32.07 -17.22
C MET A 653 -2.66 -32.26 -18.09
N ALA A 654 -2.55 -32.11 -19.42
CA ALA A 654 -3.67 -32.37 -20.33
C ALA A 654 -4.03 -33.87 -20.41
N GLN A 655 -3.03 -34.77 -20.42
CA GLN A 655 -3.23 -36.22 -20.43
C GLN A 655 -3.93 -36.73 -19.16
N GLN A 656 -3.59 -36.18 -17.98
CA GLN A 656 -4.25 -36.48 -16.72
C GLN A 656 -5.62 -35.81 -16.57
N GLY A 657 -6.07 -35.05 -17.58
CA GLY A 657 -7.33 -34.32 -17.54
C GLY A 657 -7.33 -33.08 -16.64
N ALA A 658 -6.18 -32.67 -16.11
CA ALA A 658 -6.05 -31.47 -15.27
C ALA A 658 -5.98 -30.15 -16.07
N LEU A 659 -5.72 -30.20 -17.38
CA LEU A 659 -5.63 -29.03 -18.27
C LEU A 659 -6.42 -29.24 -19.58
N ALA A 660 -7.18 -28.23 -19.99
CA ALA A 660 -7.95 -28.19 -21.24
C ALA A 660 -7.50 -27.04 -22.15
N GLY A 661 -7.61 -27.22 -23.46
CA GLY A 661 -7.35 -26.17 -24.45
C GLY A 661 -5.87 -25.89 -24.76
N LEU A 662 -4.95 -26.75 -24.33
CA LEU A 662 -3.54 -26.71 -24.73
C LEU A 662 -3.43 -26.84 -26.26
N PRO A 663 -2.56 -26.06 -26.95
CA PRO A 663 -2.35 -26.21 -28.39
C PRO A 663 -1.65 -27.54 -28.71
N ASP A 664 -2.02 -28.15 -29.85
CA ASP A 664 -1.39 -29.39 -30.35
C ASP A 664 0.10 -29.19 -30.68
N ASP A 665 0.48 -27.97 -31.07
CA ASP A 665 1.85 -27.54 -31.36
C ASP A 665 2.43 -26.79 -30.15
N LEU A 666 3.23 -27.47 -29.34
CA LEU A 666 3.84 -26.91 -28.14
C LEU A 666 4.96 -25.91 -28.45
N ASP A 667 5.54 -25.93 -29.66
CA ASP A 667 6.54 -24.95 -30.10
C ASP A 667 5.88 -23.59 -30.40
N SER A 668 4.55 -23.54 -30.52
CA SER A 668 3.77 -22.29 -30.66
C SER A 668 3.57 -21.53 -29.34
N ILE A 669 3.92 -22.12 -28.20
CA ILE A 669 3.84 -21.48 -26.88
C ILE A 669 5.02 -20.53 -26.71
N ASP A 670 4.72 -19.26 -26.43
CA ASP A 670 5.69 -18.18 -26.17
C ASP A 670 6.48 -18.45 -24.87
N THR A 671 7.52 -19.29 -24.99
CA THR A 671 8.23 -19.93 -23.88
C THR A 671 9.46 -19.11 -23.49
N VAL A 672 9.63 -18.83 -22.19
CA VAL A 672 10.84 -18.13 -21.73
C VAL A 672 12.05 -19.07 -21.80
N PRO A 673 13.26 -18.57 -22.11
CA PRO A 673 14.47 -19.35 -21.89
C PRO A 673 14.72 -19.56 -20.40
N ASP A 674 15.54 -20.55 -20.08
CA ASP A 674 16.19 -20.64 -18.78
C ASP A 674 17.11 -19.41 -18.62
N TRP A 675 16.96 -18.68 -17.52
CA TRP A 675 17.76 -17.50 -17.24
C TRP A 675 19.26 -17.83 -17.09
N GLU A 676 19.62 -19.08 -16.77
CA GLU A 676 21.01 -19.55 -16.71
C GLU A 676 21.58 -19.99 -18.08
N ASP A 677 20.73 -20.22 -19.10
CA ASP A 677 21.19 -20.67 -20.43
C ASP A 677 21.88 -19.55 -21.22
N THR A 678 23.19 -19.43 -21.03
CA THR A 678 24.05 -18.48 -21.77
C THR A 678 24.06 -18.64 -23.30
N ALA A 679 23.49 -19.71 -23.87
CA ALA A 679 23.31 -19.83 -25.32
C ALA A 679 22.01 -19.16 -25.83
N ALA A 680 21.04 -18.89 -24.96
CA ALA A 680 19.82 -18.16 -25.28
C ALA A 680 20.06 -16.64 -25.37
N ASP A 681 19.14 -15.94 -26.03
CA ASP A 681 19.19 -14.49 -26.20
C ASP A 681 19.17 -13.74 -24.85
N LEU A 682 20.11 -12.81 -24.66
CA LEU A 682 20.33 -12.08 -23.42
C LEU A 682 19.09 -11.27 -22.98
N GLN A 683 18.39 -10.63 -23.92
CA GLN A 683 17.18 -9.87 -23.62
C GLN A 683 16.05 -10.81 -23.21
N ASN A 684 15.87 -11.94 -23.90
CA ASN A 684 14.84 -12.91 -23.52
C ASN A 684 15.13 -13.55 -22.14
N ARG A 685 16.40 -13.79 -21.79
CA ARG A 685 16.79 -14.24 -20.43
C ARG A 685 16.46 -13.19 -19.37
N ALA A 686 16.88 -11.94 -19.58
CA ALA A 686 16.62 -10.84 -18.65
C ALA A 686 15.13 -10.55 -18.48
N LYS A 687 14.35 -10.53 -19.57
CA LYS A 687 12.89 -10.37 -19.52
C LYS A 687 12.19 -11.56 -18.87
N GLY A 688 12.66 -12.79 -19.11
CA GLY A 688 12.12 -13.99 -18.44
C GLY A 688 12.34 -13.97 -16.93
N TYR A 689 13.53 -13.51 -16.52
CA TYR A 689 13.86 -13.27 -15.12
C TYR A 689 13.01 -12.15 -14.49
N LEU A 690 12.84 -11.01 -15.18
CA LEU A 690 12.00 -9.89 -14.72
C LEU A 690 10.51 -10.23 -14.68
N ASP A 691 9.99 -11.07 -15.59
CA ASP A 691 8.60 -11.55 -15.52
C ASP A 691 8.39 -12.42 -14.28
N ALA A 692 9.29 -13.39 -14.05
CA ALA A 692 9.21 -14.28 -12.90
C ALA A 692 9.34 -13.57 -11.54
N ASN A 693 10.15 -12.50 -11.48
CA ASN A 693 10.50 -11.82 -10.23
C ASN A 693 9.79 -10.49 -9.99
N CYS A 694 9.32 -9.79 -11.02
CA CYS A 694 8.83 -8.40 -10.90
C CYS A 694 7.46 -8.17 -11.54
N ALA A 695 7.13 -8.80 -12.68
CA ALA A 695 5.93 -8.45 -13.46
C ALA A 695 4.58 -8.71 -12.78
N HIS A 696 4.53 -9.53 -11.74
CA HIS A 696 3.31 -9.71 -10.96
C HIS A 696 2.93 -8.43 -10.21
N CYS A 697 3.90 -7.67 -9.68
CA CYS A 697 3.67 -6.31 -9.18
C CYS A 697 3.68 -5.29 -10.32
N HIS A 698 4.65 -5.38 -11.22
CA HIS A 698 4.86 -4.50 -12.38
C HIS A 698 4.06 -4.97 -13.60
N SER A 699 2.74 -4.89 -13.50
CA SER A 699 1.78 -5.06 -14.61
C SER A 699 0.58 -4.13 -14.39
N PRO A 700 -0.27 -3.87 -15.41
CA PRO A 700 -1.37 -2.91 -15.30
C PRO A 700 -2.39 -3.19 -14.18
N GLY A 701 -2.57 -4.45 -13.77
CA GLY A 701 -3.43 -4.82 -12.64
C GLY A 701 -2.67 -5.11 -11.34
N GLY A 702 -1.33 -5.11 -11.35
CA GLY A 702 -0.50 -5.51 -10.22
C GLY A 702 -0.30 -4.42 -9.18
N PHE A 703 0.27 -4.79 -8.02
CA PHE A 703 0.45 -3.91 -6.88
C PHE A 703 1.29 -2.65 -7.17
N ALA A 704 2.26 -2.72 -8.09
CA ALA A 704 3.11 -1.59 -8.48
C ALA A 704 2.60 -0.87 -9.75
N SER A 705 1.37 -1.11 -10.19
CA SER A 705 0.78 -0.52 -11.41
C SER A 705 0.86 1.02 -11.47
N ASN A 706 0.63 1.70 -10.35
CA ASN A 706 0.71 3.16 -10.21
C ASN A 706 2.14 3.74 -10.38
N SER A 707 3.17 2.90 -10.48
CA SER A 707 4.52 3.34 -10.88
C SER A 707 4.65 3.61 -12.39
N GLY A 708 3.71 3.12 -13.20
CA GLY A 708 3.78 3.12 -14.67
C GLY A 708 4.85 2.20 -15.26
N LEU A 709 5.55 1.40 -14.44
CA LEU A 709 6.62 0.49 -14.84
C LEU A 709 6.06 -0.93 -14.98
N PHE A 710 6.17 -1.51 -16.17
CA PHE A 710 5.56 -2.80 -16.52
C PHE A 710 6.58 -3.78 -17.13
N MET A 711 6.65 -5.00 -16.61
CA MET A 711 7.77 -5.92 -16.81
C MET A 711 7.37 -7.28 -17.44
N GLU A 712 6.17 -7.41 -18.01
CA GLU A 712 5.71 -8.68 -18.58
C GLU A 712 6.55 -9.12 -19.78
N TYR A 713 6.86 -10.42 -19.89
CA TYR A 713 7.80 -10.97 -20.88
C TYR A 713 7.47 -10.60 -22.34
N TRP A 714 6.19 -10.46 -22.68
CA TRP A 714 5.72 -10.17 -24.04
C TRP A 714 5.67 -8.67 -24.37
N ARG A 715 5.91 -7.77 -23.41
CA ARG A 715 5.86 -6.31 -23.63
C ARG A 715 7.07 -5.84 -24.46
N GLU A 716 6.89 -4.82 -25.28
CA GLU A 716 8.02 -4.20 -26.00
C GLU A 716 8.94 -3.46 -25.01
N VAL A 717 10.23 -3.33 -25.33
CA VAL A 717 11.20 -2.66 -24.45
C VAL A 717 11.21 -1.17 -24.79
N ASP A 718 10.26 -0.45 -24.21
CA ASP A 718 9.98 0.98 -24.43
C ASP A 718 9.92 1.76 -23.09
N THR A 719 9.39 2.99 -23.08
CA THR A 719 9.23 3.79 -21.85
C THR A 719 8.38 3.05 -20.81
N SER A 720 7.35 2.30 -21.22
CA SER A 720 6.49 1.53 -20.29
C SER A 720 7.22 0.35 -19.65
N TYR A 721 8.29 -0.16 -20.30
CA TYR A 721 9.24 -1.11 -19.73
C TYR A 721 10.33 -0.44 -18.85
N GLY A 722 10.33 0.90 -18.76
CA GLY A 722 11.24 1.69 -17.93
C GLY A 722 12.36 2.41 -18.68
N ILE A 723 12.46 2.28 -20.01
CA ILE A 723 13.53 2.92 -20.79
C ILE A 723 13.41 4.44 -20.71
N CYS A 724 14.36 5.09 -20.07
CA CYS A 724 14.38 6.54 -19.82
C CYS A 724 13.10 7.07 -19.13
N LYS A 725 12.34 6.20 -18.48
CA LYS A 725 11.15 6.56 -17.72
C LYS A 725 11.56 7.13 -16.36
N THR A 726 10.99 8.27 -15.97
CA THR A 726 11.23 8.81 -14.62
C THR A 726 10.39 8.06 -13.57
N PRO A 727 10.89 7.92 -12.33
CA PRO A 727 10.13 7.29 -11.26
C PRO A 727 8.95 8.17 -10.85
N VAL A 728 7.78 7.56 -10.66
CA VAL A 728 6.57 8.24 -10.15
C VAL A 728 6.40 7.96 -8.66
N ALA A 729 6.16 6.69 -8.30
CA ALA A 729 6.03 6.25 -6.91
C ALA A 729 7.22 5.35 -6.52
N ALA A 730 8.37 5.96 -6.19
CA ALA A 730 9.59 5.23 -5.79
C ALA A 730 10.25 5.72 -4.49
N GLY A 731 9.95 6.94 -4.01
CA GLY A 731 10.53 7.49 -2.78
C GLY A 731 12.06 7.36 -2.70
N ALA A 732 12.54 6.91 -1.55
CA ALA A 732 13.96 6.58 -1.31
C ALA A 732 14.50 5.48 -2.24
N GLY A 733 13.64 4.55 -2.69
CA GLY A 733 13.96 3.51 -3.67
C GLY A 733 14.47 4.02 -5.02
N SER A 734 14.32 5.31 -5.34
CA SER A 734 14.98 5.93 -6.48
C SER A 734 16.52 6.01 -6.35
N GLY A 735 17.06 6.00 -5.13
CA GLY A 735 18.49 6.20 -4.88
C GLY A 735 19.04 7.56 -5.34
N GLY A 736 18.17 8.54 -5.62
CA GLY A 736 18.53 9.79 -6.28
C GLY A 736 18.86 9.67 -7.77
N LEU A 737 18.60 8.51 -8.39
CA LEU A 737 18.77 8.29 -9.83
C LEU A 737 17.56 8.83 -10.61
N ARG A 738 17.78 9.25 -11.87
CA ARG A 738 16.74 9.92 -12.68
C ARG A 738 15.74 8.98 -13.36
N PHE A 739 16.12 7.74 -13.65
CA PHE A 739 15.36 6.88 -14.58
C PHE A 739 15.33 5.40 -14.16
N ASP A 740 14.21 4.74 -14.46
CA ASP A 740 13.97 3.32 -14.15
C ASP A 740 15.02 2.41 -14.81
N ILE A 741 15.29 2.64 -16.11
CA ILE A 741 16.37 2.03 -16.89
C ILE A 741 17.06 3.10 -17.77
N VAL A 742 18.39 3.19 -17.69
CA VAL A 742 19.24 3.99 -18.57
C VAL A 742 19.98 3.06 -19.55
N PRO A 743 19.65 3.08 -20.85
CA PRO A 743 20.34 2.25 -21.84
C PRO A 743 21.87 2.42 -21.81
N GLY A 744 22.58 1.30 -21.74
CA GLY A 744 24.04 1.29 -21.70
C GLY A 744 24.66 1.68 -20.34
N ASN A 745 23.86 1.92 -19.29
CA ASN A 745 24.37 2.33 -17.98
C ASN A 745 23.51 1.83 -16.80
N ALA A 746 23.77 0.60 -16.37
CA ALA A 746 23.12 0.00 -15.20
C ALA A 746 23.45 0.73 -13.86
N ASP A 747 24.58 1.42 -13.76
CA ASP A 747 24.97 2.21 -12.57
C ASP A 747 24.19 3.54 -12.45
N GLN A 748 23.36 3.89 -13.43
CA GLN A 748 22.44 5.02 -13.40
C GLN A 748 20.97 4.59 -13.49
N SER A 749 20.68 3.30 -13.40
CA SER A 749 19.34 2.71 -13.54
C SER A 749 18.77 2.32 -12.17
N ILE A 750 17.57 2.83 -11.83
CA ILE A 750 16.89 2.52 -10.57
C ILE A 750 16.61 1.02 -10.43
N THR A 751 16.24 0.34 -11.52
CA THR A 751 15.91 -1.10 -11.51
C THR A 751 17.03 -1.95 -10.91
N SER A 752 18.26 -1.80 -11.43
CA SER A 752 19.42 -2.53 -10.91
C SER A 752 19.83 -2.08 -9.51
N TYR A 753 19.66 -0.79 -9.16
CA TYR A 753 19.93 -0.29 -7.81
C TYR A 753 18.99 -0.91 -6.76
N ARG A 754 17.68 -1.00 -7.04
CA ARG A 754 16.70 -1.61 -6.12
C ARG A 754 16.88 -3.12 -5.98
N MET A 755 17.28 -3.80 -7.06
CA MET A 755 17.63 -5.23 -7.00
C MET A 755 18.90 -5.50 -6.17
N ASP A 756 19.86 -4.58 -6.16
CA ASP A 756 21.16 -4.66 -5.46
C ASP A 756 21.13 -4.04 -4.04
N SER A 757 19.93 -3.91 -3.45
CA SER A 757 19.72 -3.37 -2.10
C SER A 757 18.93 -4.33 -1.22
N ASN A 758 19.21 -4.28 0.10
CA ASN A 758 18.44 -4.95 1.15
C ASN A 758 17.77 -3.96 2.12
N GLN A 759 17.89 -2.64 1.91
CA GLN A 759 17.17 -1.67 2.75
C GLN A 759 15.65 -1.82 2.53
N PRO A 760 14.80 -1.83 3.59
CA PRO A 760 13.36 -2.08 3.47
C PRO A 760 12.65 -1.19 2.42
N ASP A 761 12.95 0.10 2.44
CA ASP A 761 12.42 1.18 1.60
C ASP A 761 12.95 1.20 0.16
N VAL A 762 14.05 0.48 -0.12
CA VAL A 762 14.71 0.45 -1.43
C VAL A 762 14.54 -0.90 -2.14
N ARG A 763 14.61 -2.02 -1.42
CA ARG A 763 14.79 -3.35 -2.00
C ARG A 763 13.67 -3.70 -2.99
N MET A 764 14.03 -4.41 -4.06
CA MET A 764 13.06 -5.06 -4.96
C MET A 764 13.44 -6.53 -5.22
N PRO A 765 12.50 -7.48 -5.16
CA PRO A 765 11.15 -7.35 -4.60
C PRO A 765 11.15 -6.96 -3.12
N GLU A 766 10.12 -6.22 -2.68
CA GLU A 766 9.98 -5.67 -1.32
C GLU A 766 9.75 -6.77 -0.26
N ILE A 767 9.13 -7.88 -0.66
CA ILE A 767 8.86 -9.06 0.18
C ILE A 767 9.38 -10.34 -0.46
N GLY A 768 9.59 -11.38 0.35
CA GLY A 768 10.08 -12.69 -0.12
C GLY A 768 11.58 -12.74 -0.40
N ARG A 769 12.37 -11.72 -0.02
CA ARG A 769 13.83 -11.83 0.10
C ARG A 769 14.42 -10.97 1.22
N THR A 770 15.49 -11.48 1.79
CA THR A 770 16.42 -10.82 2.72
C THR A 770 17.84 -10.71 2.14
N LEU A 771 18.11 -11.43 1.04
CA LEU A 771 19.39 -11.47 0.34
C LEU A 771 19.27 -10.84 -1.05
N ILE A 772 20.41 -10.41 -1.59
CA ILE A 772 20.55 -10.05 -3.00
C ILE A 772 20.74 -11.35 -3.79
N HIS A 773 20.15 -11.41 -5.00
CA HIS A 773 20.45 -12.49 -5.95
C HIS A 773 21.59 -12.01 -6.86
N ASP A 774 22.82 -12.32 -6.47
CA ASP A 774 24.05 -11.82 -7.12
C ASP A 774 24.02 -12.05 -8.64
N GLU A 775 23.59 -13.24 -9.06
CA GLU A 775 23.51 -13.69 -10.45
C GLU A 775 22.36 -13.04 -11.23
N GLY A 776 21.20 -12.85 -10.59
CA GLY A 776 20.06 -12.15 -11.19
C GLY A 776 20.32 -10.65 -11.39
N VAL A 777 20.99 -10.02 -10.43
CA VAL A 777 21.50 -8.64 -10.55
C VAL A 777 22.52 -8.55 -11.69
N ALA A 778 23.46 -9.50 -11.80
CA ALA A 778 24.43 -9.53 -12.88
C ALA A 778 23.76 -9.65 -14.26
N LEU A 779 22.78 -10.54 -14.43
CA LEU A 779 22.03 -10.71 -15.68
C LEU A 779 21.31 -9.42 -16.12
N VAL A 780 20.58 -8.77 -15.21
CA VAL A 780 19.86 -7.53 -15.54
C VAL A 780 20.83 -6.39 -15.82
N ARG A 781 21.94 -6.28 -15.09
CA ARG A 781 23.00 -5.29 -15.35
C ARG A 781 23.69 -5.53 -16.70
N GLU A 782 23.97 -6.78 -17.08
CA GLU A 782 24.52 -7.14 -18.39
C GLU A 782 23.56 -6.72 -19.51
N TRP A 783 22.28 -7.05 -19.38
CA TRP A 783 21.25 -6.66 -20.33
C TRP A 783 21.12 -5.15 -20.48
N ILE A 784 20.97 -4.39 -19.38
CA ILE A 784 20.87 -2.91 -19.42
C ILE A 784 22.09 -2.30 -20.11
N ASN A 785 23.30 -2.79 -19.81
CA ASN A 785 24.55 -2.31 -20.42
C ASN A 785 24.69 -2.70 -21.90
N SER A 786 23.92 -3.68 -22.40
CA SER A 786 23.86 -4.05 -23.82
C SER A 786 22.90 -3.18 -24.64
N LEU A 787 21.96 -2.48 -23.99
CA LEU A 787 20.98 -1.61 -24.66
C LEU A 787 21.65 -0.38 -25.27
N SER A 788 21.12 0.08 -26.41
CA SER A 788 21.56 1.30 -27.08
C SER A 788 20.55 2.43 -26.90
N GLY A 789 21.05 3.62 -26.52
CA GLY A 789 20.24 4.81 -26.32
C GLY A 789 20.95 5.82 -25.41
N GLN A 790 20.31 6.97 -25.19
CA GLN A 790 20.64 7.93 -24.13
C GLN A 790 19.33 8.53 -23.61
N CYS A 791 19.27 8.82 -22.33
CA CYS A 791 18.17 9.54 -21.71
C CYS A 791 18.55 11.01 -21.54
N GLU A 792 17.63 11.93 -21.86
CA GLU A 792 17.86 13.39 -21.79
C GLU A 792 17.48 13.98 -20.42
#